data_AF-A0AAJ6X1S9-F1
#
_entry.id   AF-A0AAJ6X1S9-F1
#
_cell.length_a   1.000
_cell.length_b   1.000
_cell.length_c   1.000
_cell.angle_alpha   90.00
_cell.angle_beta   90.00
_cell.angle_gamma   90.00
#
_symmetry.space_group_name_H-M   'P 1'
#
loop_
_entity.id
_entity.type
_entity.pdbx_description
1 polymer ?
#
loop_
_entity_poly.entity_id
_entity_poly.type
_entity_poly.pdbx_seq_one_letter_code
_entity_poly.pdbx_strand_id
1 'polypeptide(L)'
;MGGSPNLDLLRFLVLILLSHAHTYAVAETTTGTATTCPMDFSYVLRIPWNRSLCQNFQPPDENDNTNTTSKPQCCQSLLSLFGVAVAQHLKETSLFRLPNLATSISCLRDYQSKLNSVSLANNLVSYCLDPLQFVRKPNICARIESLQDWVARLGKSTSLDTACKSDLTDSTACDGCVRAGYKVQSMLLSIDGNQTHATNCFYFAILYAAGIVNEFGPESDGAVSCILGLELNSRVGSASKAHSALVFGLTGAGVALLVMFSLLGLYFWYDKKWRRKKNSGFGFDLDEQQGSRPKLRPNTGSIWFKIQDLEKATNNFSQKNFIGRGGFGFVYKGTLSDGTVVAIKRVIESDFQGAAEFCNEVEIISNLKHRNLVPLRGCCVIDDDDGNNDERGNQRYLVYDYMSNGNLDDHLFPSSGNQIGKEPLSWPQRKSIIFDVAKGLAYLHYGVKPAIYHRDIKGTNILLDADMRARVADFGLVKQSKEGQSHLTTRVAGTHGYLAPEYALYGQLTEKSDVYSFGVVVLEIMCGRKALDLSSGGSPRALLITDWAWSLVKAGKVEEALDASLLRCGDSSNSNPKGIMERFVLVGILCAHVMVALRPTILVALKMLEGDIEVPPIPDRPMPLGHPSFHADGNNFSISPALSGDQKYFLETCLGKH
;
A
#
# COMPACT_ATOMS: atom_id res chain seq x y z
N MET A 1 -44.05 -53.24 35.20
CA MET A 1 -42.82 -53.90 34.66
C MET A 1 -42.93 -53.74 33.15
N GLY A 2 -42.28 -52.74 32.55
CA GLY A 2 -40.87 -52.79 32.15
C GLY A 2 -40.82 -53.41 30.75
N GLY A 3 -40.20 -52.85 29.71
CA GLY A 3 -39.44 -51.64 29.48
C GLY A 3 -39.38 -51.43 27.95
N SER A 4 -38.71 -50.36 27.53
CA SER A 4 -38.44 -49.88 26.17
C SER A 4 -38.13 -50.97 25.11
N PRO A 5 -38.29 -50.68 23.79
CA PRO A 5 -37.20 -49.98 23.11
C PRO A 5 -37.60 -49.03 21.95
N ASN A 6 -36.58 -48.26 21.52
CA ASN A 6 -36.38 -47.63 20.21
C ASN A 6 -37.03 -46.27 19.92
N LEU A 7 -36.53 -45.24 20.61
CA LEU A 7 -36.73 -43.82 20.28
C LEU A 7 -35.77 -43.30 19.17
N ASP A 8 -34.98 -44.16 18.54
CA ASP A 8 -34.05 -43.78 17.46
C ASP A 8 -34.58 -44.02 16.03
N LEU A 9 -35.72 -44.72 15.88
CA LEU A 9 -36.32 -44.94 14.56
C LEU A 9 -37.37 -43.88 14.16
N LEU A 10 -37.97 -43.18 15.14
CA LEU A 10 -39.02 -42.19 14.88
C LEU A 10 -38.48 -40.80 14.53
N ARG A 11 -37.22 -40.49 14.87
CA ARG A 11 -36.58 -39.21 14.52
C ARG A 11 -36.00 -39.19 13.11
N PHE A 12 -35.74 -40.36 12.51
CA PHE A 12 -35.23 -40.44 11.13
C PHE A 12 -36.33 -40.41 10.05
N LEU A 13 -37.59 -40.71 10.40
CA LEU A 13 -38.73 -40.70 9.46
C LEU A 13 -39.47 -39.36 9.37
N VAL A 14 -39.29 -38.45 10.33
CA VAL A 14 -39.94 -37.12 10.33
C VAL A 14 -39.10 -36.08 9.56
N LEU A 15 -37.81 -36.33 9.31
CA LEU A 15 -36.94 -35.42 8.56
C LEU A 15 -36.91 -35.67 7.04
N ILE A 16 -37.55 -36.72 6.53
CA ILE A 16 -37.59 -37.04 5.09
C ILE A 16 -38.92 -36.65 4.42
N LEU A 17 -39.97 -36.34 5.19
CA LEU A 17 -41.29 -35.96 4.67
C LEU A 17 -41.60 -34.44 4.71
N LEU A 18 -40.63 -33.60 5.08
CA LEU A 18 -40.75 -32.14 5.09
C LEU A 18 -39.86 -31.44 4.03
N SER A 19 -39.43 -32.16 2.99
CA SER A 19 -38.62 -31.61 1.89
C SER A 19 -39.27 -31.72 0.50
N HIS A 20 -40.57 -32.01 0.40
CA HIS A 20 -41.26 -32.05 -0.89
C HIS A 20 -42.61 -31.32 -0.86
N ALA A 21 -42.68 -30.29 -1.71
CA ALA A 21 -43.86 -29.58 -2.21
C ALA A 21 -44.54 -28.54 -1.29
N HIS A 22 -44.15 -27.28 -1.48
CA HIS A 22 -45.14 -26.19 -1.62
C HIS A 22 -44.79 -25.32 -2.82
N THR A 23 -45.11 -25.84 -4.01
CA THR A 23 -45.48 -25.05 -5.18
C THR A 23 -46.82 -24.37 -4.88
N TYR A 24 -46.78 -23.11 -4.46
CA TYR A 24 -47.95 -22.25 -4.53
C TYR A 24 -47.99 -21.60 -5.92
N ALA A 25 -48.84 -22.18 -6.77
CA ALA A 25 -49.36 -21.49 -7.95
C ALA A 25 -50.32 -20.41 -7.47
N VAL A 26 -49.87 -19.15 -7.48
CA VAL A 26 -50.76 -18.00 -7.45
C VAL A 26 -51.01 -17.60 -8.90
N ALA A 27 -52.18 -17.98 -9.41
CA ALA A 27 -52.71 -17.42 -10.63
C ALA A 27 -53.29 -16.03 -10.31
N GLU A 28 -52.48 -14.99 -10.51
CA GLU A 28 -52.98 -13.64 -10.68
C GLU A 28 -52.98 -13.28 -12.17
N THR A 29 -54.18 -13.17 -12.72
CA THR A 29 -54.44 -12.47 -13.98
C THR A 29 -54.08 -11.00 -13.82
N THR A 30 -52.89 -10.63 -14.30
CA THR A 30 -52.55 -9.25 -14.65
C THR A 30 -51.99 -9.22 -16.07
N THR A 31 -52.73 -8.58 -16.97
CA THR A 31 -52.27 -8.12 -18.27
C THR A 31 -51.00 -7.28 -18.10
N GLY A 32 -49.88 -7.65 -18.72
CA GLY A 32 -48.67 -6.84 -18.66
C GLY A 32 -47.46 -7.45 -19.36
N THR A 33 -47.28 -7.09 -20.63
CA THR A 33 -46.02 -7.05 -21.43
C THR A 33 -44.82 -7.84 -20.89
N ALA A 34 -44.30 -8.80 -21.68
CA ALA A 34 -42.97 -9.38 -21.48
C ALA A 34 -41.95 -8.26 -21.19
N THR A 35 -41.40 -8.24 -19.98
CA THR A 35 -40.47 -7.21 -19.52
C THR A 35 -39.09 -7.49 -20.13
N THR A 36 -38.90 -7.01 -21.34
CA THR A 36 -37.60 -7.04 -22.03
C THR A 36 -36.62 -6.09 -21.35
N CYS A 37 -35.32 -6.40 -21.43
CA CYS A 37 -34.30 -5.47 -20.96
C CYS A 37 -34.28 -4.23 -21.88
N PRO A 38 -34.36 -3.00 -21.34
CA PRO A 38 -34.29 -1.78 -22.14
C PRO A 38 -32.86 -1.38 -22.53
N MET A 39 -31.83 -2.12 -22.11
CA MET A 39 -30.42 -1.77 -22.32
C MET A 39 -29.77 -2.69 -23.36
N ASP A 40 -28.93 -2.12 -24.22
CA ASP A 40 -28.09 -2.89 -25.16
C ASP A 40 -26.74 -3.23 -24.53
N PHE A 41 -26.34 -4.50 -24.60
CA PHE A 41 -25.06 -5.02 -24.10
C PHE A 41 -24.07 -5.36 -25.22
N SER A 42 -24.33 -4.95 -26.46
CA SER A 42 -23.43 -5.19 -27.60
C SER A 42 -22.03 -4.57 -27.42
N TYR A 43 -21.90 -3.51 -26.62
CA TYR A 43 -20.62 -2.87 -26.30
C TYR A 43 -19.64 -3.81 -25.58
N VAL A 44 -20.12 -4.86 -24.88
CA VAL A 44 -19.29 -5.87 -24.21
C VAL A 44 -18.29 -6.52 -25.18
N LEU A 45 -18.66 -6.59 -26.46
CA LEU A 45 -17.82 -7.11 -27.54
C LEU A 45 -16.91 -6.05 -28.17
N ARG A 46 -17.33 -4.78 -28.14
CA ARG A 46 -16.65 -3.65 -28.81
C ARG A 46 -15.55 -3.03 -27.94
N ILE A 47 -15.78 -2.93 -26.62
CA ILE A 47 -14.84 -2.35 -25.65
C ILE A 47 -13.70 -3.36 -25.39
N PRO A 48 -12.42 -2.97 -25.50
CA PRO A 48 -11.28 -3.86 -25.35
C PRO A 48 -10.92 -4.08 -23.88
N TRP A 49 -11.86 -4.47 -23.04
CA TRP A 49 -11.63 -4.63 -21.59
C TRP A 49 -10.78 -5.88 -21.26
N ASN A 50 -10.05 -5.84 -20.14
CA ASN A 50 -9.18 -6.93 -19.69
C ASN A 50 -9.99 -8.13 -19.16
N ARG A 51 -10.09 -9.19 -19.98
CA ARG A 51 -10.85 -10.41 -19.64
C ARG A 51 -10.08 -11.40 -18.78
N SER A 52 -8.75 -11.28 -18.69
CA SER A 52 -7.88 -12.24 -18.00
C SER A 52 -8.26 -12.43 -16.53
N LEU A 53 -8.71 -11.35 -15.88
CA LEU A 53 -9.16 -11.33 -14.49
C LEU A 53 -10.35 -12.26 -14.22
N CYS A 54 -11.14 -12.59 -15.25
CA CYS A 54 -12.37 -13.40 -15.13
C CYS A 54 -12.26 -14.80 -15.76
N GLN A 55 -11.17 -15.13 -16.46
CA GLN A 55 -11.05 -16.40 -17.20
C GLN A 55 -10.90 -17.63 -16.29
N ASN A 56 -10.25 -17.49 -15.14
CA ASN A 56 -10.01 -18.58 -14.19
C ASN A 56 -10.77 -18.38 -12.86
N PHE A 57 -11.88 -17.66 -12.90
CA PHE A 57 -12.63 -17.33 -11.69
C PHE A 57 -13.22 -18.59 -11.04
N GLN A 58 -12.79 -18.91 -9.83
CA GLN A 58 -13.39 -19.93 -8.97
C GLN A 58 -14.07 -19.26 -7.77
N PRO A 59 -15.33 -19.60 -7.45
CA PRO A 59 -15.97 -19.10 -6.24
C PRO A 59 -15.22 -19.63 -5.00
N PRO A 60 -14.90 -18.79 -4.00
CA PRO A 60 -14.28 -19.23 -2.75
C PRO A 60 -15.10 -20.33 -2.05
N ASP A 61 -14.41 -21.33 -1.51
CA ASP A 61 -14.99 -22.45 -0.77
C ASP A 61 -15.72 -21.98 0.49
N GLU A 62 -16.94 -22.50 0.75
CA GLU A 62 -17.81 -22.14 1.89
C GLU A 62 -17.21 -22.44 3.29
N ASN A 63 -16.02 -23.04 3.37
CA ASN A 63 -15.38 -23.46 4.63
C ASN A 63 -14.22 -22.58 5.10
N ASP A 64 -13.86 -21.50 4.39
CA ASP A 64 -12.82 -20.58 4.86
C ASP A 64 -13.43 -19.37 5.57
N ASN A 65 -13.44 -19.41 6.91
CA ASN A 65 -13.85 -18.30 7.79
C ASN A 65 -12.80 -17.17 7.85
N THR A 66 -12.14 -16.87 6.73
CA THR A 66 -11.33 -15.66 6.60
C THR A 66 -12.25 -14.53 6.12
N ASN A 67 -12.57 -13.62 7.05
CA ASN A 67 -13.27 -12.36 6.77
C ASN A 67 -12.65 -11.65 5.54
N THR A 68 -13.27 -11.81 4.38
CA THR A 68 -12.84 -11.16 3.12
C THR A 68 -13.87 -10.11 2.73
N THR A 69 -13.67 -8.89 3.22
CA THR A 69 -14.43 -7.70 2.82
C THR A 69 -13.96 -7.13 1.46
N SER A 70 -13.19 -7.89 0.66
CA SER A 70 -12.77 -7.50 -0.68
C SER A 70 -13.54 -8.32 -1.73
N LYS A 71 -14.49 -7.67 -2.41
CA LYS A 71 -15.16 -8.26 -3.58
C LYS A 71 -14.07 -8.64 -4.62
N PRO A 72 -14.11 -9.84 -5.24
CA PRO A 72 -13.09 -10.26 -6.19
C PRO A 72 -12.93 -9.25 -7.34
N GLN A 73 -11.69 -9.04 -7.82
CA GLN A 73 -11.38 -8.07 -8.88
C GLN A 73 -12.23 -8.28 -10.14
N CYS A 74 -12.50 -9.53 -10.54
CA CYS A 74 -13.41 -9.85 -11.64
C CYS A 74 -14.81 -9.26 -11.43
N CYS A 75 -15.38 -9.38 -10.23
CA CYS A 75 -16.71 -8.85 -9.94
C CYS A 75 -16.77 -7.32 -9.97
N GLN A 76 -15.66 -6.64 -9.66
CA GLN A 76 -15.56 -5.19 -9.81
C GLN A 76 -15.52 -4.81 -11.30
N SER A 77 -14.70 -5.48 -12.11
CA SER A 77 -14.64 -5.25 -13.56
C SER A 77 -15.99 -5.49 -14.24
N LEU A 78 -16.71 -6.55 -13.85
CA LEU A 78 -18.05 -6.84 -14.36
C LEU A 78 -19.08 -5.79 -13.94
N LEU A 79 -18.96 -5.22 -12.74
CA LEU A 79 -19.83 -4.14 -12.27
C LEU A 79 -19.55 -2.83 -13.03
N SER A 80 -18.28 -2.48 -13.23
CA SER A 80 -17.87 -1.32 -14.03
C SER A 80 -18.34 -1.44 -15.49
N LEU A 81 -18.19 -2.62 -16.09
CA LEU A 81 -18.65 -2.89 -17.45
C LEU A 81 -20.19 -2.81 -17.54
N PHE A 82 -20.94 -3.35 -16.58
CA PHE A 82 -22.39 -3.16 -16.52
C PHE A 82 -22.79 -1.69 -16.31
N GLY A 83 -21.96 -0.92 -15.59
CA GLY A 83 -22.12 0.53 -15.40
C GLY A 83 -22.17 1.32 -16.70
N VAL A 84 -21.54 0.85 -17.78
CA VAL A 84 -21.65 1.44 -19.13
C VAL A 84 -23.11 1.43 -19.61
N ALA A 85 -23.79 0.28 -19.51
CA ALA A 85 -25.21 0.15 -19.87
C ALA A 85 -26.10 1.05 -19.02
N VAL A 86 -25.85 1.12 -17.71
CA VAL A 86 -26.67 1.94 -16.80
C VAL A 86 -26.46 3.43 -17.06
N ALA A 87 -25.23 3.86 -17.36
CA ALA A 87 -24.94 5.25 -17.72
C ALA A 87 -25.59 5.62 -19.06
N GLN A 88 -25.58 4.71 -20.04
CA GLN A 88 -26.29 4.89 -21.30
C GLN A 88 -27.81 4.96 -21.09
N HIS A 89 -28.37 4.09 -20.26
CA HIS A 89 -29.78 4.12 -19.88
C HIS A 89 -30.17 5.44 -19.19
N LEU A 90 -29.33 5.95 -18.30
CA LEU A 90 -29.52 7.25 -17.66
C LEU A 90 -29.53 8.38 -18.71
N LYS A 91 -28.64 8.33 -19.70
CA LYS A 91 -28.60 9.29 -20.81
C LYS A 91 -29.89 9.28 -21.64
N GLU A 92 -30.46 8.10 -21.88
CA GLU A 92 -31.64 7.93 -22.74
C GLU A 92 -32.96 8.18 -22.01
N THR A 93 -33.06 7.81 -20.73
CA THR A 93 -34.32 7.80 -19.98
C THR A 93 -34.37 8.80 -18.83
N SER A 94 -33.24 9.44 -18.50
CA SER A 94 -33.07 10.32 -17.33
C SER A 94 -33.32 9.63 -15.98
N LEU A 95 -33.25 8.29 -15.92
CA LEU A 95 -33.41 7.50 -14.69
C LEU A 95 -32.10 6.85 -14.26
N PHE A 96 -31.74 6.95 -12.98
CA PHE A 96 -30.51 6.35 -12.44
C PHE A 96 -30.60 4.84 -12.23
N ARG A 97 -31.82 4.29 -12.17
CA ARG A 97 -32.08 2.89 -11.81
C ARG A 97 -33.25 2.30 -12.59
N LEU A 98 -33.26 0.97 -12.67
CA LEU A 98 -34.29 0.19 -13.34
C LEU A 98 -35.61 0.19 -12.54
N PRO A 99 -36.76 0.11 -13.23
CA PRO A 99 -38.08 0.32 -12.61
C PRO A 99 -38.47 -0.78 -11.63
N ASN A 100 -38.08 -2.03 -11.89
CA ASN A 100 -38.47 -3.18 -11.06
C ASN A 100 -37.46 -4.33 -11.16
N LEU A 101 -37.60 -5.29 -10.24
CA LEU A 101 -36.74 -6.47 -10.15
C LEU A 101 -36.81 -7.36 -11.40
N ALA A 102 -38.00 -7.51 -12.01
CA ALA A 102 -38.16 -8.33 -13.21
C ALA A 102 -37.31 -7.80 -14.39
N THR A 103 -37.33 -6.49 -14.61
CA THR A 103 -36.47 -5.83 -15.62
C THR A 103 -34.99 -5.99 -15.29
N SER A 104 -34.59 -5.86 -14.01
CA SER A 104 -33.19 -6.05 -13.61
C SER A 104 -32.70 -7.48 -13.86
N ILE A 105 -33.50 -8.49 -13.51
CA ILE A 105 -33.20 -9.90 -13.79
C ILE A 105 -33.10 -10.15 -15.30
N SER A 106 -34.02 -9.57 -16.08
CA SER A 106 -33.99 -9.64 -17.55
C SER A 106 -32.67 -9.10 -18.12
N CYS A 107 -32.24 -7.92 -17.67
CA CYS A 107 -30.99 -7.31 -18.11
C CYS A 107 -29.74 -8.08 -17.69
N LEU A 108 -29.70 -8.62 -16.47
CA LEU A 108 -28.56 -9.42 -16.02
C LEU A 108 -28.43 -10.73 -16.81
N ARG A 109 -29.55 -11.31 -17.24
CA ARG A 109 -29.56 -12.47 -18.14
C ARG A 109 -29.00 -12.14 -19.52
N ASP A 110 -29.42 -11.02 -20.11
CA ASP A 110 -28.91 -10.56 -21.41
C ASP A 110 -27.42 -10.22 -21.35
N TYR A 111 -26.98 -9.61 -20.24
CA TYR A 111 -25.57 -9.34 -19.97
C TYR A 111 -24.75 -10.63 -19.86
N GLN A 112 -25.22 -11.62 -19.10
CA GLN A 112 -24.56 -12.94 -19.01
C GLN A 112 -24.49 -13.63 -20.38
N SER A 113 -25.54 -13.52 -21.20
CA SER A 113 -25.54 -14.06 -22.56
C SER A 113 -24.42 -13.45 -23.43
N LYS A 114 -24.18 -12.13 -23.32
CA LYS A 114 -23.05 -11.48 -24.00
C LYS A 114 -21.70 -11.92 -23.43
N LEU A 115 -21.56 -12.08 -22.12
CA LEU A 115 -20.32 -12.59 -21.51
C LEU A 115 -20.02 -14.05 -21.95
N ASN A 116 -21.04 -14.89 -22.12
CA ASN A 116 -20.86 -16.25 -22.65
C ASN A 116 -20.27 -16.24 -24.06
N SER A 117 -20.66 -15.26 -24.89
CA SER A 117 -20.13 -15.13 -26.26
C SER A 117 -18.64 -14.74 -26.34
N VAL A 118 -18.04 -14.32 -25.22
CA VAL A 118 -16.58 -14.07 -25.09
C VAL A 118 -15.85 -15.15 -24.27
N SER A 119 -16.46 -16.34 -24.17
CA SER A 119 -15.88 -17.53 -23.52
C SER A 119 -15.66 -17.40 -22.00
N LEU A 120 -16.49 -16.62 -21.31
CA LEU A 120 -16.50 -16.53 -19.84
C LEU A 120 -17.53 -17.47 -19.21
N ALA A 121 -17.34 -17.81 -17.92
CA ALA A 121 -18.20 -18.73 -17.20
C ALA A 121 -19.66 -18.23 -17.07
N ASN A 122 -20.60 -19.17 -17.10
CA ASN A 122 -22.05 -18.92 -17.20
C ASN A 122 -22.71 -18.44 -15.90
N ASN A 123 -22.01 -18.51 -14.77
CA ASN A 123 -22.51 -18.18 -13.44
C ASN A 123 -21.87 -16.90 -12.85
N LEU A 124 -21.04 -16.20 -13.61
CA LEU A 124 -20.31 -15.02 -13.14
C LEU A 124 -21.23 -13.89 -12.70
N VAL A 125 -22.26 -13.57 -13.49
CA VAL A 125 -23.19 -12.48 -13.18
C VAL A 125 -23.99 -12.79 -11.92
N SER A 126 -24.50 -14.01 -11.79
CA SER A 126 -25.25 -14.44 -10.59
C SER A 126 -24.40 -14.44 -9.32
N TYR A 127 -23.09 -14.69 -9.45
CA TYR A 127 -22.17 -14.66 -8.32
C TYR A 127 -21.77 -13.23 -7.94
N CYS A 128 -21.50 -12.38 -8.95
CA CYS A 128 -20.92 -11.06 -8.72
C CYS A 128 -21.95 -9.93 -8.53
N LEU A 129 -23.16 -10.05 -9.09
CA LEU A 129 -24.12 -8.95 -9.18
C LEU A 129 -25.48 -9.34 -8.58
N ASP A 130 -25.88 -8.63 -7.52
CA ASP A 130 -27.22 -8.73 -6.94
C ASP A 130 -28.23 -7.91 -7.77
N PRO A 131 -29.30 -8.51 -8.34
CA PRO A 131 -30.32 -7.78 -9.07
C PRO A 131 -30.95 -6.62 -8.29
N LEU A 132 -31.08 -6.73 -6.96
CA LEU A 132 -31.70 -5.68 -6.14
C LEU A 132 -30.85 -4.41 -6.07
N GLN A 133 -29.57 -4.43 -6.44
CA GLN A 133 -28.71 -3.25 -6.40
C GLN A 133 -29.04 -2.23 -7.51
N PHE A 134 -29.66 -2.68 -8.61
CA PHE A 134 -29.96 -1.83 -9.78
C PHE A 134 -31.41 -1.34 -9.85
N VAL A 135 -32.26 -1.85 -8.97
CA VAL A 135 -33.68 -1.49 -8.92
C VAL A 135 -33.88 -0.21 -8.11
N ARG A 136 -34.85 0.60 -8.52
CA ARG A 136 -35.31 1.77 -7.76
C ARG A 136 -35.67 1.35 -6.33
N LYS A 137 -35.08 2.03 -5.35
CA LYS A 137 -35.36 1.83 -3.93
C LYS A 137 -35.66 3.20 -3.32
N PRO A 138 -36.70 3.32 -2.48
CA PRO A 138 -36.92 4.56 -1.75
C PRO A 138 -35.76 4.81 -0.78
N ASN A 139 -35.40 6.07 -0.57
CA ASN A 139 -34.40 6.50 0.41
C ASN A 139 -32.97 5.99 0.18
N ILE A 140 -32.46 6.11 -1.04
CA ILE A 140 -31.03 5.97 -1.34
C ILE A 140 -30.50 7.29 -1.88
N CYS A 141 -29.31 7.69 -1.45
CA CYS A 141 -28.59 8.88 -1.87
C CYS A 141 -29.45 10.13 -2.18
N ALA A 142 -29.80 10.88 -1.14
CA ALA A 142 -30.58 12.12 -1.19
C ALA A 142 -31.96 11.96 -1.86
N ARG A 143 -32.47 10.72 -1.92
CA ARG A 143 -33.72 10.32 -2.61
C ARG A 143 -33.73 10.69 -4.10
N ILE A 144 -32.56 10.61 -4.74
CA ILE A 144 -32.45 10.86 -6.18
C ILE A 144 -32.95 9.62 -6.92
N GLU A 145 -33.84 9.82 -7.90
CA GLU A 145 -34.26 8.75 -8.81
C GLU A 145 -34.06 9.14 -10.28
N SER A 146 -34.21 10.43 -10.57
CA SER A 146 -34.14 11.02 -11.91
C SER A 146 -33.10 12.14 -12.01
N LEU A 147 -32.78 12.53 -13.25
CA LEU A 147 -31.96 13.70 -13.54
C LEU A 147 -32.58 15.00 -12.99
N GLN A 148 -33.91 15.07 -12.93
CA GLN A 148 -34.62 16.22 -12.36
C GLN A 148 -34.37 16.33 -10.85
N ASP A 149 -34.37 15.20 -10.13
CA ASP A 149 -34.05 15.17 -8.70
C ASP A 149 -32.60 15.56 -8.45
N TRP A 150 -31.68 15.09 -9.31
CA TRP A 150 -30.27 15.48 -9.27
C TRP A 150 -30.11 17.00 -9.34
N VAL A 151 -30.73 17.63 -10.35
CA VAL A 151 -30.69 19.09 -10.54
C VAL A 151 -31.38 19.82 -9.38
N ALA A 152 -32.46 19.28 -8.84
CA ALA A 152 -33.15 19.86 -7.69
C ALA A 152 -32.31 19.84 -6.40
N ARG A 153 -31.45 18.82 -6.22
CA ARG A 153 -30.60 18.66 -5.03
C ARG A 153 -29.27 19.38 -5.13
N LEU A 154 -28.60 19.31 -6.29
CA LEU A 154 -27.23 19.81 -6.48
C LEU A 154 -27.15 21.09 -7.31
N GLY A 155 -28.26 21.51 -7.92
CA GLY A 155 -28.31 22.66 -8.83
C GLY A 155 -28.04 22.28 -10.28
N LYS A 156 -28.11 23.28 -11.16
CA LYS A 156 -28.00 23.12 -12.63
C LYS A 156 -26.59 22.78 -13.12
N SER A 157 -25.57 23.01 -12.30
CA SER A 157 -24.18 22.73 -12.65
C SER A 157 -23.42 22.38 -11.38
N THR A 158 -22.57 21.36 -11.49
CA THR A 158 -21.70 20.84 -10.45
C THR A 158 -20.25 20.90 -10.90
N SER A 159 -19.31 20.59 -10.01
CA SER A 159 -17.91 20.46 -10.40
C SER A 159 -17.67 19.36 -11.44
N LEU A 160 -18.55 18.36 -11.54
CA LEU A 160 -18.45 17.31 -12.57
C LEU A 160 -18.62 17.91 -13.97
N ASP A 161 -19.61 18.79 -14.16
CA ASP A 161 -19.99 19.37 -15.46
C ASP A 161 -18.85 20.13 -16.16
N THR A 162 -17.87 20.60 -15.40
CA THR A 162 -16.67 21.26 -15.93
C THR A 162 -15.50 20.30 -16.07
N ALA A 163 -15.28 19.43 -15.09
CA ALA A 163 -14.09 18.59 -15.03
C ALA A 163 -14.16 17.31 -15.87
N CYS A 164 -15.35 16.76 -16.11
CA CYS A 164 -15.54 15.46 -16.79
C CYS A 164 -16.02 15.59 -18.24
N LYS A 165 -16.08 16.81 -18.77
CA LYS A 165 -16.69 17.14 -20.06
C LYS A 165 -15.85 16.69 -21.26
N SER A 166 -14.53 16.89 -21.19
CA SER A 166 -13.58 16.62 -22.27
C SER A 166 -13.24 15.13 -22.41
N ASP A 167 -12.40 14.79 -23.39
CA ASP A 167 -11.80 13.46 -23.46
C ASP A 167 -10.91 13.22 -22.23
N LEU A 168 -11.14 12.09 -21.56
CA LEU A 168 -10.48 11.70 -20.31
C LEU A 168 -9.41 10.63 -20.52
N THR A 169 -8.99 10.41 -21.77
CA THR A 169 -7.82 9.57 -22.08
C THR A 169 -6.51 10.19 -21.58
N ASP A 170 -6.45 11.51 -21.40
CA ASP A 170 -5.35 12.19 -20.73
C ASP A 170 -5.44 12.08 -19.21
N SER A 171 -4.31 11.72 -18.57
CA SER A 171 -4.24 11.48 -17.12
C SER A 171 -4.60 12.72 -16.30
N THR A 172 -4.29 13.93 -16.77
CA THR A 172 -4.52 15.14 -15.98
C THR A 172 -6.00 15.55 -15.98
N ALA A 173 -6.67 15.41 -17.13
CA ALA A 173 -8.11 15.62 -17.25
C ALA A 173 -8.87 14.57 -16.42
N CYS A 174 -8.43 13.31 -16.47
CA CYS A 174 -8.99 12.23 -15.67
C CYS A 174 -8.93 12.53 -14.17
N ASP A 175 -7.75 12.90 -13.64
CA ASP A 175 -7.57 13.24 -12.23
C ASP A 175 -8.46 14.41 -11.78
N GLY A 176 -8.64 15.40 -12.67
CA GLY A 176 -9.57 16.51 -12.47
C GLY A 176 -11.00 16.02 -12.29
N CYS A 177 -11.47 15.15 -13.19
CA CYS A 177 -12.80 14.57 -13.18
C CYS A 177 -13.06 13.72 -11.92
N VAL A 178 -12.12 12.83 -11.56
CA VAL A 178 -12.24 11.97 -10.37
C VAL A 178 -12.34 12.82 -9.09
N ARG A 179 -11.51 13.87 -8.96
CA ARG A 179 -11.56 14.79 -7.81
C ARG A 179 -12.89 15.54 -7.74
N ALA A 180 -13.45 15.93 -8.90
CA ALA A 180 -14.78 16.53 -8.96
C ALA A 180 -15.88 15.56 -8.53
N GLY A 181 -15.77 14.26 -8.87
CA GLY A 181 -16.68 13.20 -8.42
C GLY A 181 -16.73 13.06 -6.90
N TYR A 182 -15.57 13.01 -6.24
CA TYR A 182 -15.52 12.95 -4.76
C TYR A 182 -16.13 14.19 -4.09
N LYS A 183 -15.96 15.38 -4.68
CA LYS A 183 -16.62 16.59 -4.18
C LYS A 183 -18.14 16.48 -4.26
N VAL A 184 -18.67 16.02 -5.40
CA VAL A 184 -20.11 15.82 -5.58
C VAL A 184 -20.65 14.71 -4.66
N GLN A 185 -19.92 13.61 -4.49
CA GLN A 185 -20.29 12.56 -3.53
C GLN A 185 -20.38 13.11 -2.10
N SER A 186 -19.41 13.94 -1.68
CA SER A 186 -19.45 14.57 -0.35
C SER A 186 -20.66 15.50 -0.17
N MET A 187 -21.04 16.24 -1.22
CA MET A 187 -22.25 17.06 -1.20
C MET A 187 -23.51 16.19 -1.09
N LEU A 188 -23.61 15.14 -1.89
CA LEU A 188 -24.73 14.19 -1.83
C LEU A 188 -24.88 13.54 -0.44
N LEU A 189 -23.76 13.14 0.17
CA LEU A 189 -23.76 12.58 1.53
C LEU A 189 -24.22 13.58 2.59
N SER A 190 -23.86 14.85 2.46
CA SER A 190 -24.32 15.91 3.36
C SER A 190 -25.83 16.14 3.25
N ILE A 191 -26.40 15.98 2.04
CA ILE A 191 -27.84 16.11 1.79
C ILE A 191 -28.61 14.86 2.25
N ASP A 192 -28.04 13.68 2.02
CA ASP A 192 -28.65 12.40 2.39
C ASP A 192 -28.69 12.20 3.91
N GLY A 193 -27.63 12.59 4.61
CA GLY A 193 -27.52 12.47 6.07
C GLY A 193 -27.25 11.06 6.59
N ASN A 194 -27.21 10.03 5.74
CA ASN A 194 -26.91 8.65 6.12
C ASN A 194 -25.61 8.13 5.48
N GLN A 195 -24.58 7.92 6.30
CA GLN A 195 -23.28 7.45 5.84
C GLN A 195 -23.31 6.05 5.20
N THR A 196 -24.30 5.21 5.52
CA THR A 196 -24.41 3.88 4.90
C THR A 196 -24.76 3.95 3.41
N HIS A 197 -25.22 5.11 2.91
CA HIS A 197 -25.50 5.34 1.50
C HIS A 197 -24.29 5.85 0.69
N ALA A 198 -23.11 6.00 1.30
CA ALA A 198 -21.92 6.55 0.66
C ALA A 198 -21.58 5.89 -0.68
N THR A 199 -21.64 4.55 -0.73
CA THR A 199 -21.39 3.77 -1.94
C THR A 199 -22.43 4.04 -3.02
N ASN A 200 -23.71 4.13 -2.66
CA ASN A 200 -24.77 4.45 -3.62
C ASN A 200 -24.60 5.88 -4.19
N CYS A 201 -24.25 6.85 -3.34
CA CYS A 201 -23.99 8.22 -3.79
C CYS A 201 -22.77 8.33 -4.70
N PHE A 202 -21.75 7.53 -4.44
CA PHE A 202 -20.60 7.43 -5.32
C PHE A 202 -20.99 6.93 -6.71
N TYR A 203 -21.75 5.83 -6.78
CA TYR A 203 -22.23 5.29 -8.05
C TYR A 203 -23.10 6.28 -8.82
N PHE A 204 -23.92 7.09 -8.14
CA PHE A 204 -24.73 8.09 -8.80
C PHE A 204 -23.87 9.19 -9.44
N ALA A 205 -22.81 9.64 -8.75
CA ALA A 205 -21.86 10.59 -9.30
C ALA A 205 -21.11 10.03 -10.53
N ILE A 206 -20.70 8.75 -10.47
CA ILE A 206 -20.08 8.05 -11.61
C ILE A 206 -21.02 7.98 -12.81
N LEU A 207 -22.27 7.52 -12.60
CA LEU A 207 -23.25 7.38 -13.68
C LEU A 207 -23.59 8.72 -14.33
N TYR A 208 -23.74 9.77 -13.52
CA TYR A 208 -23.97 11.13 -14.02
C TYR A 208 -22.77 11.63 -14.84
N ALA A 209 -21.54 11.43 -14.34
CA ALA A 209 -20.33 11.83 -15.05
C ALA A 209 -20.17 11.12 -16.41
N ALA A 210 -20.37 9.79 -16.44
CA ALA A 210 -20.21 8.99 -17.66
C ALA A 210 -21.36 9.17 -18.67
N GLY A 211 -22.60 9.22 -18.19
CA GLY A 211 -23.80 9.26 -19.04
C GLY A 211 -24.22 10.66 -19.49
N ILE A 212 -24.10 11.65 -18.60
CA ILE A 212 -24.65 13.00 -18.82
C ILE A 212 -23.56 14.02 -19.15
N VAL A 213 -22.46 14.03 -18.39
CA VAL A 213 -21.46 15.09 -18.49
C VAL A 213 -20.46 14.85 -19.63
N ASN A 214 -19.96 13.63 -19.76
CA ASN A 214 -18.93 13.34 -20.75
C ASN A 214 -19.47 13.40 -22.19
N GLU A 215 -18.94 14.30 -23.02
CA GLU A 215 -19.47 14.52 -24.38
C GLU A 215 -19.23 13.33 -25.32
N PHE A 216 -18.21 12.52 -25.05
CA PHE A 216 -17.87 11.32 -25.83
C PHE A 216 -18.73 10.12 -25.45
N GLY A 217 -19.48 10.22 -24.34
CA GLY A 217 -20.42 9.21 -23.88
C GLY A 217 -19.79 8.07 -23.09
N PRO A 218 -20.64 7.19 -22.51
CA PRO A 218 -20.22 6.18 -21.55
C PRO A 218 -19.43 5.01 -22.17
N GLU A 219 -19.48 4.83 -23.49
CA GLU A 219 -18.69 3.83 -24.22
C GLU A 219 -17.29 4.32 -24.64
N SER A 220 -16.96 5.60 -24.44
CA SER A 220 -15.65 6.16 -24.83
C SER A 220 -14.50 5.59 -24.00
N ASP A 221 -13.31 5.45 -24.60
CA ASP A 221 -12.14 4.87 -23.92
C ASP A 221 -11.79 5.67 -22.64
N GLY A 222 -11.93 7.01 -22.67
CA GLY A 222 -11.75 7.87 -21.50
C GLY A 222 -12.81 7.68 -20.41
N ALA A 223 -14.10 7.62 -20.75
CA ALA A 223 -15.16 7.40 -19.75
C ALA A 223 -15.06 6.00 -19.11
N VAL A 224 -14.76 4.99 -19.92
CA VAL A 224 -14.65 3.59 -19.47
C VAL A 224 -13.43 3.39 -18.55
N SER A 225 -12.28 3.93 -18.92
CA SER A 225 -11.05 3.79 -18.12
C SER A 225 -11.01 4.72 -16.90
N CYS A 226 -11.37 5.99 -17.07
CA CYS A 226 -11.28 6.99 -16.01
C CYS A 226 -12.48 7.00 -15.05
N ILE A 227 -13.70 7.14 -15.59
CA ILE A 227 -14.90 7.34 -14.76
C ILE A 227 -15.40 6.01 -14.18
N LEU A 228 -15.45 4.98 -15.02
CA LEU A 228 -15.93 3.64 -14.62
C LEU A 228 -14.82 2.75 -14.06
N GLY A 229 -13.55 3.13 -14.21
CA GLY A 229 -12.41 2.42 -13.64
C GLY A 229 -12.15 1.05 -14.27
N LEU A 230 -12.48 0.86 -15.56
CA LEU A 230 -12.31 -0.40 -16.26
C LEU A 230 -10.94 -0.48 -16.96
N GLU A 231 -10.18 -1.54 -16.70
CA GLU A 231 -8.91 -1.77 -17.38
C GLU A 231 -9.12 -2.11 -18.86
N LEU A 232 -8.51 -1.33 -19.75
CA LEU A 232 -8.50 -1.56 -21.19
C LEU A 232 -7.18 -2.20 -21.64
N ASN A 233 -7.26 -3.13 -22.57
CA ASN A 233 -6.10 -3.69 -23.25
C ASN A 233 -5.50 -2.60 -24.15
N SER A 234 -4.20 -2.32 -24.00
CA SER A 234 -3.50 -1.25 -24.72
C SER A 234 -3.68 -1.38 -26.24
N ARG A 235 -4.40 -0.44 -26.86
CA ARG A 235 -4.45 -0.28 -28.31
C ARG A 235 -3.21 0.47 -28.76
N VAL A 236 -2.21 -0.24 -29.29
CA VAL A 236 -1.16 0.40 -30.11
C VAL A 236 -1.87 0.99 -31.33
N GLY A 237 -1.98 2.32 -31.37
CA GLY A 237 -2.74 3.05 -32.39
C GLY A 237 -2.15 2.88 -33.79
N SER A 238 -2.89 2.21 -34.67
CA SER A 238 -2.66 2.17 -36.11
C SER A 238 -3.91 2.72 -36.82
N ALA A 239 -4.00 4.03 -36.99
CA ALA A 239 -4.98 4.65 -37.89
C ALA A 239 -4.63 6.12 -38.22
N SER A 240 -3.54 6.35 -38.95
CA SER A 240 -3.55 7.34 -40.05
C SER A 240 -2.34 7.08 -40.95
N LYS A 241 -2.62 6.74 -42.22
CA LYS A 241 -1.76 6.88 -43.43
C LYS A 241 -2.22 5.87 -44.49
N ALA A 242 -3.40 6.08 -45.06
CA ALA A 242 -3.84 5.32 -46.24
C ALA A 242 -3.56 6.05 -47.58
N HIS A 243 -2.97 7.26 -47.59
CA HIS A 243 -2.70 7.99 -48.84
C HIS A 243 -1.27 8.47 -49.06
N SER A 244 -0.30 7.99 -48.27
CA SER A 244 1.13 8.31 -48.47
C SER A 244 2.01 7.08 -48.73
N ALA A 245 1.42 5.95 -49.14
CA ALA A 245 2.14 4.68 -49.27
C ALA A 245 2.82 4.45 -50.63
N LEU A 246 2.47 5.20 -51.68
CA LEU A 246 2.95 4.89 -53.03
C LEU A 246 4.20 5.69 -53.45
N VAL A 247 4.46 6.84 -52.83
CA VAL A 247 5.63 7.70 -53.18
C VAL A 247 6.88 7.39 -52.30
N PHE A 248 6.70 6.88 -51.08
CA PHE A 248 7.81 6.55 -50.17
C PHE A 248 8.37 5.12 -50.36
N GLY A 249 7.68 4.25 -51.11
CA GLY A 249 8.11 2.87 -51.34
C GLY A 249 9.41 2.74 -52.15
N LEU A 250 9.65 3.69 -53.08
CA LEU A 250 10.83 3.63 -53.95
C LEU A 250 12.08 4.29 -53.33
N THR A 251 11.91 5.28 -52.46
CA THR A 251 13.03 5.90 -51.73
C THR A 251 13.41 5.13 -50.46
N GLY A 252 12.44 4.49 -49.79
CA GLY A 252 12.68 3.70 -48.58
C GLY A 252 13.56 2.46 -48.79
N ALA A 253 13.42 1.77 -49.93
CA ALA A 253 14.22 0.59 -50.24
C ALA A 253 15.72 0.91 -50.42
N GLY A 254 16.05 2.06 -51.02
CA GLY A 254 17.43 2.51 -51.17
C GLY A 254 18.09 2.86 -49.84
N VAL A 255 17.36 3.53 -48.96
CA VAL A 255 17.86 3.89 -47.62
C VAL A 255 18.01 2.64 -46.74
N ALA A 256 17.07 1.68 -46.81
CA ALA A 256 17.17 0.43 -46.06
C ALA A 256 18.41 -0.39 -46.46
N LEU A 257 18.72 -0.46 -47.76
CA LEU A 257 19.92 -1.15 -48.24
C LEU A 257 21.21 -0.45 -47.80
N LEU A 258 21.24 0.89 -47.80
CA LEU A 258 22.38 1.66 -47.30
C LEU A 258 22.57 1.51 -45.78
N VAL A 259 21.48 1.48 -45.01
CA VAL A 259 21.54 1.25 -43.56
C VAL A 259 21.98 -0.19 -43.26
N MET A 260 21.49 -1.18 -44.01
CA MET A 260 21.92 -2.58 -43.85
C MET A 260 23.40 -2.77 -44.20
N PHE A 261 23.90 -2.14 -45.26
CA PHE A 261 25.33 -2.16 -45.57
C PHE A 261 26.17 -1.43 -44.52
N SER A 262 25.66 -0.34 -43.96
CA SER A 262 26.34 0.41 -42.88
C SER A 262 26.38 -0.40 -41.58
N LEU A 263 25.31 -1.11 -41.23
CA LEU A 263 25.24 -1.99 -40.07
C LEU A 263 26.11 -3.24 -40.24
N LEU A 264 26.18 -3.81 -41.45
CA LEU A 264 27.11 -4.90 -41.76
C LEU A 264 28.56 -4.42 -41.70
N GLY A 265 28.86 -3.23 -42.22
CA GLY A 265 30.17 -2.60 -42.09
C GLY A 265 30.57 -2.35 -40.63
N LEU A 266 29.64 -1.85 -39.81
CA LEU A 266 29.83 -1.69 -38.37
C LEU A 266 29.99 -3.03 -37.66
N TYR A 267 29.24 -4.06 -38.03
CA TYR A 267 29.37 -5.41 -37.48
C TYR A 267 30.75 -6.00 -37.78
N PHE A 268 31.20 -5.94 -39.04
CA PHE A 268 32.54 -6.42 -39.42
C PHE A 268 33.65 -5.59 -38.77
N TRP A 269 33.45 -4.27 -38.58
CA TRP A 269 34.39 -3.42 -37.85
C TRP A 269 34.43 -3.76 -36.35
N TYR A 270 33.28 -4.00 -35.74
CA TYR A 270 33.17 -4.40 -34.33
C TYR A 270 33.78 -5.79 -34.12
N ASP A 271 33.49 -6.76 -34.99
CA ASP A 271 34.05 -8.10 -34.96
C ASP A 271 35.58 -8.08 -35.17
N LYS A 272 36.08 -7.28 -36.13
CA LYS A 272 37.54 -7.10 -36.33
C LYS A 272 38.20 -6.42 -35.13
N LYS A 273 37.52 -5.50 -34.45
CA LYS A 273 37.99 -4.84 -33.22
C LYS A 273 37.92 -5.79 -32.01
N TRP A 274 36.90 -6.63 -31.93
CA TRP A 274 36.70 -7.62 -30.86
C TRP A 274 37.71 -8.76 -30.95
N ARG A 275 38.01 -9.26 -32.17
CA ARG A 275 39.11 -10.21 -32.41
C ARG A 275 40.49 -9.63 -32.10
N ARG A 276 40.71 -8.33 -32.35
CA ARG A 276 41.95 -7.63 -31.92
C ARG A 276 42.05 -7.49 -30.40
N LYS A 277 40.93 -7.27 -29.70
CA LYS A 277 40.88 -7.19 -28.23
C LYS A 277 41.06 -8.57 -27.57
N LYS A 278 40.62 -9.66 -28.21
CA LYS A 278 40.82 -11.04 -27.75
C LYS A 278 42.27 -11.52 -27.90
N ASN A 279 43.07 -10.90 -28.78
CA ASN A 279 44.50 -11.20 -28.95
C ASN A 279 45.44 -10.24 -28.18
N SER A 280 44.94 -9.34 -27.32
CA SER A 280 45.79 -8.42 -26.55
C SER A 280 45.28 -8.18 -25.12
N GLY A 281 44.83 -9.22 -24.43
CA GLY A 281 44.35 -9.12 -23.05
C GLY A 281 44.12 -10.48 -22.39
N PHE A 282 45.22 -11.04 -21.87
CA PHE A 282 45.30 -11.94 -20.71
C PHE A 282 44.52 -13.27 -20.77
N GLY A 283 45.27 -14.36 -20.97
CA GLY A 283 44.77 -15.73 -20.83
C GLY A 283 44.36 -16.03 -19.39
N PHE A 284 43.26 -16.77 -19.25
CA PHE A 284 42.93 -17.46 -18.01
C PHE A 284 42.92 -18.94 -18.35
N ASP A 285 44.04 -19.60 -18.04
CA ASP A 285 44.13 -21.04 -18.02
C ASP A 285 43.13 -21.60 -17.02
N LEU A 286 42.46 -22.67 -17.44
CA LEU A 286 41.75 -23.57 -16.56
C LEU A 286 42.81 -24.23 -15.67
N ASP A 287 42.77 -23.94 -14.37
CA ASP A 287 43.32 -24.86 -13.38
C ASP A 287 42.33 -25.08 -12.24
N GLU A 288 41.87 -26.33 -12.25
CA GLU A 288 41.17 -27.02 -11.20
C GLU A 288 42.13 -27.25 -10.03
N GLN A 289 41.99 -26.50 -8.94
CA GLN A 289 42.50 -26.93 -7.63
C GLN A 289 41.85 -26.17 -6.46
N GLN A 290 41.05 -26.93 -5.71
CA GLN A 290 40.75 -26.83 -4.28
C GLN A 290 41.38 -25.66 -3.48
N GLY A 291 40.52 -24.75 -2.99
CA GLY A 291 40.90 -23.74 -2.00
C GLY A 291 39.87 -22.63 -1.83
N SER A 292 38.99 -22.77 -0.85
CA SER A 292 37.87 -21.89 -0.53
C SER A 292 38.31 -20.49 -0.11
N ARG A 293 38.29 -19.51 -1.02
CA ARG A 293 38.33 -18.08 -0.66
C ARG A 293 37.20 -17.33 -1.35
N PRO A 294 36.34 -16.61 -0.60
CA PRO A 294 35.28 -15.79 -1.20
C PRO A 294 35.88 -14.69 -2.09
N LYS A 295 35.24 -14.40 -3.23
CA LYS A 295 35.66 -13.29 -4.11
C LYS A 295 35.24 -11.97 -3.45
N LEU A 296 36.21 -11.10 -3.16
CA LEU A 296 35.97 -9.76 -2.61
C LEU A 296 35.67 -8.77 -3.74
N ARG A 297 34.69 -7.87 -3.61
CA ARG A 297 34.56 -6.75 -4.56
C ARG A 297 35.71 -5.76 -4.33
N PRO A 298 36.48 -5.39 -5.37
CA PRO A 298 37.64 -4.50 -5.24
C PRO A 298 37.31 -3.12 -4.63
N ASN A 299 36.06 -2.65 -4.75
CA ASN A 299 35.67 -1.27 -4.40
C ASN A 299 34.72 -1.12 -3.21
N THR A 300 34.11 -2.19 -2.70
CA THR A 300 33.01 -2.10 -1.71
C THR A 300 33.27 -2.85 -0.40
N GLY A 301 34.32 -3.68 -0.32
CA GLY A 301 34.63 -4.48 0.87
C GLY A 301 33.57 -5.56 1.22
N SER A 302 32.51 -5.69 0.43
CA SER A 302 31.49 -6.73 0.55
C SER A 302 31.92 -8.03 -0.13
N ILE A 303 31.58 -9.15 0.53
CA ILE A 303 31.92 -10.50 0.10
C ILE A 303 30.83 -11.05 -0.84
N TRP A 304 31.24 -11.60 -1.99
CA TRP A 304 30.35 -12.41 -2.82
C TRP A 304 30.41 -13.86 -2.35
N PHE A 305 29.34 -14.30 -1.68
CA PHE A 305 29.19 -15.66 -1.21
C PHE A 305 28.68 -16.56 -2.33
N LYS A 306 29.19 -17.79 -2.40
CA LYS A 306 28.54 -18.83 -3.21
C LYS A 306 27.35 -19.40 -2.44
N ILE A 307 26.31 -19.82 -3.16
CA ILE A 307 25.13 -20.43 -2.51
C ILE A 307 25.50 -21.63 -1.65
N GLN A 308 26.46 -22.45 -2.11
CA GLN A 308 26.99 -23.61 -1.40
C GLN A 308 27.57 -23.25 -0.01
N ASP A 309 28.20 -22.07 0.11
CA ASP A 309 28.73 -21.60 1.40
C ASP A 309 27.58 -21.26 2.36
N LEU A 310 26.51 -20.66 1.84
CA LEU A 310 25.31 -20.30 2.62
C LEU A 310 24.49 -21.53 2.99
N GLU A 311 24.33 -22.49 2.08
CA GLU A 311 23.69 -23.78 2.33
C GLU A 311 24.43 -24.54 3.43
N LYS A 312 25.76 -24.62 3.34
CA LYS A 312 26.57 -25.25 4.40
C LYS A 312 26.44 -24.52 5.72
N ALA A 313 26.49 -23.18 5.71
CA ALA A 313 26.39 -22.37 6.93
C ALA A 313 25.03 -22.50 7.63
N THR A 314 23.95 -22.73 6.88
CA THR A 314 22.57 -22.81 7.38
C THR A 314 22.04 -24.24 7.50
N ASN A 315 22.87 -25.25 7.24
CA ASN A 315 22.44 -26.64 7.14
C ASN A 315 21.27 -26.82 6.15
N ASN A 316 21.50 -26.41 4.90
CA ASN A 316 20.53 -26.38 3.80
C ASN A 316 19.25 -25.60 4.15
N PHE A 317 19.40 -24.40 4.73
CA PHE A 317 18.29 -23.55 5.16
C PHE A 317 17.28 -24.29 6.06
N SER A 318 17.79 -25.12 6.97
CA SER A 318 16.98 -25.92 7.88
C SER A 318 16.02 -25.06 8.71
N GLN A 319 14.82 -25.57 8.97
CA GLN A 319 13.84 -24.93 9.85
C GLN A 319 14.38 -24.65 11.27
N LYS A 320 15.38 -25.41 11.74
CA LYS A 320 16.03 -25.16 13.05
C LYS A 320 16.83 -23.85 13.09
N ASN A 321 17.30 -23.42 11.93
CA ASN A 321 18.06 -22.19 11.76
C ASN A 321 17.17 -21.02 11.33
N PHE A 322 15.88 -21.24 11.14
CA PHE A 322 14.94 -20.18 10.80
C PHE A 322 14.77 -19.22 11.98
N ILE A 323 15.03 -17.93 11.74
CA ILE A 323 14.86 -16.86 12.74
C ILE A 323 13.47 -16.23 12.60
N GLY A 324 13.03 -15.95 11.38
CA GLY A 324 11.77 -15.28 11.14
C GLY A 324 11.48 -14.98 9.67
N ARG A 325 10.23 -14.63 9.39
CA ARG A 325 9.73 -14.21 8.07
C ARG A 325 9.22 -12.78 8.19
N GLY A 326 9.70 -11.89 7.32
CA GLY A 326 9.18 -10.54 7.14
C GLY A 326 8.57 -10.35 5.74
N GLY A 327 8.04 -9.17 5.46
CA GLY A 327 7.55 -8.80 4.12
C GLY A 327 8.61 -8.87 3.03
N PHE A 328 9.88 -8.77 3.41
CA PHE A 328 11.04 -8.78 2.50
C PHE A 328 11.75 -10.12 2.41
N GLY A 329 11.18 -11.19 3.01
CA GLY A 329 11.65 -12.56 2.85
C GLY A 329 11.91 -13.34 4.14
N PHE A 330 12.72 -14.40 4.02
CA PHE A 330 13.04 -15.33 5.12
C PHE A 330 14.45 -15.07 5.67
N VAL A 331 14.61 -15.12 6.99
CA VAL A 331 15.90 -14.93 7.66
C VAL A 331 16.32 -16.20 8.39
N TYR A 332 17.55 -16.63 8.14
CA TYR A 332 18.15 -17.82 8.74
C TYR A 332 19.42 -17.46 9.51
N LYS A 333 19.65 -18.11 10.64
CA LYS A 333 20.93 -18.12 11.35
C LYS A 333 21.88 -19.05 10.61
N GLY A 334 23.12 -18.61 10.39
CA GLY A 334 24.17 -19.45 9.84
C GLY A 334 25.48 -19.29 10.59
N THR A 335 26.36 -20.28 10.47
CA THR A 335 27.74 -20.18 10.92
C THR A 335 28.65 -20.40 9.72
N LEU A 336 29.39 -19.37 9.34
CA LEU A 336 30.35 -19.41 8.24
C LEU A 336 31.52 -20.35 8.58
N SER A 337 32.32 -20.71 7.58
CA SER A 337 33.46 -21.62 7.72
C SER A 337 34.55 -21.12 8.68
N ASP A 338 34.64 -19.80 8.89
CA ASP A 338 35.54 -19.16 9.84
C ASP A 338 34.99 -19.11 11.28
N GLY A 339 33.80 -19.68 11.51
CA GLY A 339 33.11 -19.67 12.81
C GLY A 339 32.25 -18.43 13.05
N THR A 340 32.23 -17.45 12.12
CA THR A 340 31.42 -16.25 12.25
C THR A 340 29.93 -16.61 12.19
N VAL A 341 29.15 -16.16 13.17
CA VAL A 341 27.69 -16.30 13.17
C VAL A 341 27.05 -15.15 12.39
N VAL A 342 26.20 -15.50 11.42
CA VAL A 342 25.58 -14.55 10.48
C VAL A 342 24.06 -14.73 10.43
N ALA A 343 23.37 -13.68 9.99
CA ALA A 343 21.97 -13.71 9.60
C ALA A 343 21.88 -13.63 8.07
N ILE A 344 21.31 -14.66 7.45
CA ILE A 344 21.18 -14.80 5.99
C ILE A 344 19.72 -14.55 5.63
N LYS A 345 19.47 -13.44 4.94
CA LYS A 345 18.15 -13.05 4.45
C LYS A 345 17.99 -13.47 3.00
N ARG A 346 17.07 -14.40 2.73
CA ARG A 346 16.60 -14.76 1.40
C ARG A 346 15.51 -13.78 0.97
N VAL A 347 15.75 -13.04 -0.10
CA VAL A 347 14.81 -12.05 -0.65
C VAL A 347 13.75 -12.76 -1.51
N ILE A 348 12.47 -12.54 -1.24
CA ILE A 348 11.33 -13.15 -1.97
C ILE A 348 10.64 -12.14 -2.88
N GLU A 349 10.35 -10.97 -2.33
CA GLU A 349 9.72 -9.86 -3.04
C GLU A 349 10.73 -8.73 -3.17
N SER A 350 10.80 -8.21 -4.38
CA SER A 350 11.87 -7.35 -4.84
C SER A 350 11.18 -6.21 -5.57
N ASP A 351 10.97 -5.08 -4.87
CA ASP A 351 10.68 -3.78 -5.52
C ASP A 351 11.80 -3.38 -6.51
N PHE A 352 12.91 -4.12 -6.54
CA PHE A 352 13.97 -4.00 -7.53
C PHE A 352 13.41 -4.36 -8.92
N GLN A 353 13.37 -3.37 -9.81
CA GLN A 353 12.93 -3.45 -11.20
C GLN A 353 14.00 -4.12 -12.11
N GLY A 354 14.82 -5.02 -11.55
CA GLY A 354 15.88 -5.77 -12.23
C GLY A 354 17.08 -6.15 -11.35
N ALA A 355 18.01 -6.96 -11.87
CA ALA A 355 19.25 -7.35 -11.18
C ALA A 355 20.23 -6.17 -10.99
N ALA A 356 20.21 -5.19 -11.89
CA ALA A 356 21.04 -3.99 -11.82
C ALA A 356 20.66 -3.06 -10.65
N GLU A 357 19.36 -2.89 -10.38
CA GLU A 357 18.89 -2.10 -9.24
C GLU A 357 19.22 -2.77 -7.90
N PHE A 358 19.07 -4.09 -7.82
CA PHE A 358 19.50 -4.86 -6.65
C PHE A 358 21.00 -4.70 -6.38
N CYS A 359 21.84 -4.81 -7.42
CA CYS A 359 23.29 -4.65 -7.26
C CYS A 359 23.67 -3.23 -6.81
N ASN A 360 23.00 -2.19 -7.33
CA ASN A 360 23.25 -0.81 -6.93
C ASN A 360 22.82 -0.54 -5.47
N GLU A 361 21.65 -1.04 -5.07
CA GLU A 361 21.18 -0.89 -3.69
C GLU A 361 22.06 -1.69 -2.70
N VAL A 362 22.49 -2.90 -3.05
CA VAL A 362 23.46 -3.68 -2.26
C VAL A 362 24.81 -2.94 -2.14
N GLU A 363 25.26 -2.29 -3.20
CA GLU A 363 26.47 -1.48 -3.19
C GLU A 363 26.35 -0.30 -2.21
N ILE A 364 25.23 0.41 -2.24
CA ILE A 364 24.94 1.49 -1.29
C ILE A 364 24.95 0.97 0.15
N ILE A 365 24.22 -0.12 0.43
CA ILE A 365 24.11 -0.69 1.78
C ILE A 365 25.47 -1.21 2.28
N SER A 366 26.28 -1.79 1.40
CA SER A 366 27.62 -2.31 1.76
C SER A 366 28.60 -1.22 2.20
N ASN A 367 28.39 0.02 1.78
CA ASN A 367 29.21 1.16 2.17
C ASN A 367 28.74 1.82 3.48
N LEU A 368 27.60 1.42 4.04
CA LEU A 368 27.10 1.97 5.30
C LEU A 368 27.84 1.35 6.48
N LYS A 369 28.72 2.15 7.12
CA LYS A 369 29.50 1.73 8.28
C LYS A 369 29.22 2.65 9.46
N HIS A 370 28.36 2.21 10.36
CA HIS A 370 28.04 2.93 11.57
C HIS A 370 27.70 1.97 12.71
N ARG A 371 28.10 2.31 13.94
CA ARG A 371 27.93 1.42 15.12
C ARG A 371 26.47 1.06 15.42
N ASN A 372 25.54 1.94 15.03
CA ASN A 372 24.10 1.78 15.23
C ASN A 372 23.34 1.30 13.98
N LEU A 373 24.05 0.78 12.97
CA LEU A 373 23.46 0.10 11.82
C LEU A 373 23.94 -1.34 11.81
N VAL A 374 23.10 -2.28 11.35
CA VAL A 374 23.52 -3.68 11.20
C VAL A 374 24.49 -3.80 10.03
N PRO A 375 25.72 -4.30 10.24
CA PRO A 375 26.69 -4.42 9.16
C PRO A 375 26.27 -5.46 8.13
N LEU A 376 26.27 -5.07 6.85
CA LEU A 376 26.17 -5.99 5.72
C LEU A 376 27.56 -6.55 5.42
N ARG A 377 27.72 -7.88 5.51
CA ARG A 377 28.96 -8.56 5.14
C ARG A 377 29.07 -8.80 3.64
N GLY A 378 27.95 -9.10 3.00
CA GLY A 378 27.97 -9.48 1.61
C GLY A 378 26.63 -9.93 1.06
N CYS A 379 26.64 -10.42 -0.16
CA CYS A 379 25.47 -10.92 -0.86
C CYS A 379 25.79 -12.20 -1.64
N CYS A 380 24.73 -12.89 -2.05
CA CYS A 380 24.78 -13.96 -3.04
C CYS A 380 23.66 -13.72 -4.05
N VAL A 381 23.97 -13.81 -5.33
CA VAL A 381 23.02 -13.74 -6.43
C VAL A 381 23.21 -14.99 -7.28
N ILE A 382 22.12 -15.67 -7.55
CA ILE A 382 22.06 -16.82 -8.46
C ILE A 382 21.27 -16.33 -9.67
N ASP A 383 21.94 -16.23 -10.82
CA ASP A 383 21.31 -15.90 -12.10
C ASP A 383 21.23 -17.19 -12.95
N ASP A 384 20.21 -17.29 -13.81
CA ASP A 384 19.86 -18.50 -14.60
C ASP A 384 20.94 -18.97 -15.62
N ASP A 385 22.11 -18.33 -15.68
CA ASP A 385 23.16 -18.57 -16.69
C ASP A 385 24.20 -19.63 -16.28
N ASP A 386 24.10 -20.17 -15.05
CA ASP A 386 25.04 -21.18 -14.54
C ASP A 386 24.64 -22.61 -14.96
N GLY A 387 24.34 -22.82 -16.26
CA GLY A 387 24.34 -24.10 -17.00
C GLY A 387 23.57 -25.32 -16.47
N ASN A 388 22.99 -25.25 -15.29
CA ASN A 388 22.21 -26.29 -14.64
C ASN A 388 20.75 -25.90 -14.77
N ASN A 389 19.99 -26.74 -15.46
CA ASN A 389 18.53 -26.70 -15.57
C ASN A 389 17.86 -26.97 -14.21
N ASP A 390 18.16 -26.18 -13.19
CA ASP A 390 17.46 -26.21 -11.93
C ASP A 390 16.35 -25.17 -11.97
N GLU A 391 15.13 -25.59 -11.62
CA GLU A 391 13.91 -24.76 -11.51
C GLU A 391 14.01 -23.65 -10.43
N ARG A 392 15.22 -23.34 -9.95
CA ARG A 392 15.53 -22.37 -8.90
C ARG A 392 15.80 -21.01 -9.53
N GLY A 393 14.79 -20.39 -10.12
CA GLY A 393 14.92 -19.07 -10.75
C GLY A 393 15.55 -18.00 -9.84
N ASN A 394 16.10 -16.93 -10.43
CA ASN A 394 16.76 -15.76 -9.80
C ASN A 394 16.61 -15.62 -8.26
N GLN A 395 17.53 -16.22 -7.50
CA GLN A 395 17.54 -16.14 -6.03
C GLN A 395 18.59 -15.15 -5.53
N ARG A 396 18.22 -14.35 -4.52
CA ARG A 396 19.07 -13.31 -3.94
C ARG A 396 19.13 -13.43 -2.43
N TYR A 397 20.33 -13.31 -1.89
CA TYR A 397 20.61 -13.41 -0.46
C TYR A 397 21.47 -12.25 0.01
N LEU A 398 21.18 -11.77 1.22
CA LEU A 398 21.97 -10.77 1.94
C LEU A 398 22.49 -11.38 3.25
N VAL A 399 23.77 -11.16 3.54
CA VAL A 399 24.45 -11.73 4.71
C VAL A 399 24.83 -10.61 5.66
N TYR A 400 24.25 -10.65 6.86
CA TYR A 400 24.47 -9.66 7.92
C TYR A 400 25.15 -10.28 9.13
N ASP A 401 25.73 -9.45 9.98
CA ASP A 401 26.10 -9.86 11.34
C ASP A 401 24.87 -10.33 12.12
N TYR A 402 25.01 -11.44 12.86
CA TYR A 402 23.95 -11.94 13.72
C TYR A 402 23.86 -11.13 15.02
N MET A 403 22.65 -10.69 15.36
CA MET A 403 22.36 -9.95 16.58
C MET A 403 21.80 -10.90 17.65
N SER A 404 22.59 -11.19 18.67
CA SER A 404 22.31 -12.26 19.64
C SER A 404 21.09 -12.02 20.51
N ASN A 405 20.74 -10.76 20.78
CA ASN A 405 19.59 -10.42 21.62
C ASN A 405 18.30 -10.23 20.81
N GLY A 406 18.30 -10.46 19.50
CA GLY A 406 17.09 -10.40 18.67
C GLY A 406 16.62 -8.98 18.41
N ASN A 407 15.32 -8.81 18.13
CA ASN A 407 14.70 -7.52 17.81
C ASN A 407 14.05 -6.88 19.05
N LEU A 408 13.85 -5.56 19.03
CA LEU A 408 13.29 -4.78 20.13
C LEU A 408 11.83 -5.14 20.45
N ASP A 409 11.02 -5.52 19.46
CA ASP A 409 9.60 -5.87 19.66
C ASP A 409 9.45 -7.05 20.64
N ASP A 410 10.30 -8.07 20.52
CA ASP A 410 10.30 -9.24 21.41
C ASP A 410 10.67 -8.90 22.87
N HIS A 411 11.35 -7.78 23.11
CA HIS A 411 11.69 -7.29 24.46
C HIS A 411 10.61 -6.39 25.04
N LEU A 412 9.88 -5.64 24.20
CA LEU A 412 8.78 -4.78 24.62
C LEU A 412 7.46 -5.55 24.78
N PHE A 413 7.22 -6.55 23.93
CA PHE A 413 5.95 -7.27 23.83
C PHE A 413 6.15 -8.79 23.83
N PRO A 414 6.68 -9.39 24.91
CA PRO A 414 6.95 -10.82 24.97
C PRO A 414 5.65 -11.63 24.85
N SER A 415 5.57 -12.45 23.78
CA SER A 415 4.48 -13.43 23.58
C SER A 415 4.39 -14.38 24.79
N SER A 416 3.17 -14.81 25.16
CA SER A 416 2.89 -15.61 26.36
C SER A 416 3.73 -16.90 26.50
N GLY A 417 4.26 -17.45 25.40
CA GLY A 417 5.17 -18.61 25.40
C GLY A 417 6.66 -18.30 25.63
N ASN A 418 7.09 -17.03 25.48
CA ASN A 418 8.47 -16.55 25.63
C ASN A 418 8.71 -15.79 26.95
N GLN A 419 7.73 -15.77 27.86
CA GLN A 419 7.80 -15.02 29.13
C GLN A 419 8.70 -15.67 30.19
N ILE A 420 9.19 -16.88 29.96
CA ILE A 420 10.07 -17.56 30.92
C ILE A 420 11.48 -16.98 30.79
N GLY A 421 11.79 -15.96 31.59
CA GLY A 421 13.16 -15.53 31.89
C GLY A 421 13.68 -14.26 31.22
N LYS A 422 12.87 -13.48 30.48
CA LYS A 422 13.28 -12.16 29.99
C LYS A 422 12.76 -11.06 30.91
N GLU A 423 13.69 -10.37 31.58
CA GLU A 423 13.35 -9.18 32.37
C GLU A 423 12.93 -8.02 31.44
N PRO A 424 11.95 -7.18 31.84
CA PRO A 424 11.60 -5.98 31.10
C PRO A 424 12.80 -5.05 30.93
N LEU A 425 12.88 -4.35 29.80
CA LEU A 425 13.94 -3.36 29.57
C LEU A 425 13.88 -2.25 30.62
N SER A 426 14.99 -2.08 31.34
CA SER A 426 15.18 -1.01 32.31
C SER A 426 15.20 0.37 31.64
N TRP A 427 14.94 1.43 32.42
CA TRP A 427 14.99 2.81 31.92
C TRP A 427 16.32 3.16 31.22
N PRO A 428 17.51 2.87 31.80
CA PRO A 428 18.79 3.15 31.14
C PRO A 428 18.94 2.43 29.79
N GLN A 429 18.47 1.18 29.68
CA GLN A 429 18.49 0.43 28.43
C GLN A 429 17.57 1.07 27.39
N ARG A 430 16.33 1.39 27.76
CA ARG A 430 15.37 2.08 26.87
C ARG A 430 15.92 3.42 26.37
N LYS A 431 16.44 4.24 27.27
CA LYS A 431 17.11 5.51 26.95
C LYS A 431 18.26 5.29 25.96
N SER A 432 19.10 4.30 26.22
CA SER A 432 20.24 3.96 25.35
C SER A 432 19.80 3.53 23.95
N ILE A 433 18.78 2.68 23.85
CA ILE A 433 18.22 2.19 22.58
C ILE A 433 17.69 3.37 21.75
N ILE A 434 16.94 4.29 22.37
CA ILE A 434 16.41 5.49 21.69
C ILE A 434 17.55 6.33 21.10
N PHE A 435 18.62 6.56 21.88
CA PHE A 435 19.78 7.30 21.38
C PHE A 435 20.50 6.59 20.23
N ASP A 436 20.66 5.29 20.33
CA ASP A 436 21.32 4.49 19.31
C ASP A 436 20.57 4.56 17.98
N VAL A 437 19.24 4.41 18.00
CA VAL A 437 18.41 4.55 16.79
C VAL A 437 18.51 5.96 16.20
N ALA A 438 18.42 6.99 17.05
CA ALA A 438 18.53 8.38 16.61
C ALA A 438 19.90 8.68 15.96
N LYS A 439 21.00 8.16 16.52
CA LYS A 439 22.35 8.30 15.96
C LYS A 439 22.49 7.55 14.63
N GLY A 440 21.89 6.36 14.51
CA GLY A 440 21.83 5.61 13.25
C GLY A 440 21.11 6.41 12.15
N LEU A 441 19.95 6.98 12.46
CA LEU A 441 19.20 7.83 11.53
C LEU A 441 19.94 9.12 11.18
N ALA A 442 20.58 9.78 12.15
CA ALA A 442 21.39 10.97 11.89
C ALA A 442 22.53 10.68 10.91
N TYR A 443 23.18 9.52 11.02
CA TYR A 443 24.18 9.08 10.05
C TYR A 443 23.59 8.88 8.65
N LEU A 444 22.43 8.26 8.52
CA LEU A 444 21.78 8.05 7.21
C LEU A 444 21.35 9.37 6.54
N HIS A 445 20.80 10.30 7.31
CA HIS A 445 20.27 11.57 6.80
C HIS A 445 21.36 12.61 6.53
N TYR A 446 22.42 12.65 7.34
CA TYR A 446 23.41 13.73 7.31
C TYR A 446 24.87 13.25 7.20
N GLY A 447 25.15 12.01 7.62
CA GLY A 447 26.49 11.43 7.58
C GLY A 447 26.88 10.85 6.21
N VAL A 448 25.90 10.55 5.36
CA VAL A 448 26.10 9.99 4.02
C VAL A 448 25.53 10.95 2.96
N LYS A 449 26.23 11.07 1.82
CA LYS A 449 25.78 11.87 0.66
C LYS A 449 25.72 10.99 -0.59
N PRO A 450 24.59 10.97 -1.33
CA PRO A 450 23.32 11.61 -1.01
C PRO A 450 22.67 11.01 0.25
N ALA A 451 21.79 11.78 0.92
CA ALA A 451 21.08 11.33 2.11
C ALA A 451 20.26 10.07 1.81
N ILE A 452 20.20 9.15 2.78
CA ILE A 452 19.51 7.87 2.64
C ILE A 452 18.30 7.85 3.57
N TYR A 453 17.12 7.51 3.02
CA TYR A 453 15.89 7.33 3.77
C TYR A 453 15.60 5.84 3.96
N HIS A 454 15.29 5.43 5.19
CA HIS A 454 15.12 4.02 5.56
C HIS A 454 13.73 3.47 5.23
N ARG A 455 12.66 4.26 5.44
CA ARG A 455 11.23 3.95 5.15
C ARG A 455 10.55 2.86 5.98
N ASP A 456 11.27 2.13 6.83
CA ASP A 456 10.70 1.01 7.61
C ASP A 456 11.30 0.93 9.02
N ILE A 457 11.42 2.07 9.68
CA ILE A 457 11.83 2.13 11.09
C ILE A 457 10.68 1.64 11.97
N LYS A 458 10.90 0.54 12.69
CA LYS A 458 9.93 -0.11 13.58
C LYS A 458 10.64 -1.04 14.57
N GLY A 459 9.97 -1.44 15.65
CA GLY A 459 10.54 -2.32 16.69
C GLY A 459 11.17 -3.62 16.15
N THR A 460 10.55 -4.26 15.16
CA THR A 460 11.05 -5.52 14.56
C THR A 460 12.32 -5.33 13.71
N ASN A 461 12.61 -4.11 13.24
CA ASN A 461 13.81 -3.77 12.48
C ASN A 461 14.91 -3.12 13.34
N ILE A 462 14.70 -3.01 14.65
CA ILE A 462 15.71 -2.53 15.60
C ILE A 462 16.25 -3.76 16.32
N LEU A 463 17.48 -4.16 15.99
CA LEU A 463 18.12 -5.33 16.58
C LEU A 463 19.04 -4.94 17.73
N LEU A 464 19.21 -5.85 18.68
CA LEU A 464 20.06 -5.67 19.85
C LEU A 464 21.29 -6.59 19.75
N ASP A 465 22.48 -5.99 19.81
CA ASP A 465 23.72 -6.74 19.85
C ASP A 465 24.01 -7.32 21.25
N ALA A 466 25.15 -7.99 21.41
CA ALA A 466 25.53 -8.66 22.66
C ALA A 466 25.56 -7.73 23.88
N ASP A 467 25.84 -6.43 23.66
CA ASP A 467 25.95 -5.40 24.70
C ASP A 467 24.61 -4.66 24.92
N MET A 468 23.50 -5.18 24.37
CA MET A 468 22.17 -4.54 24.37
C MET A 468 22.17 -3.16 23.69
N ARG A 469 23.06 -2.92 22.73
CA ARG A 469 23.08 -1.71 21.90
C ARG A 469 22.18 -1.89 20.70
N ALA A 470 21.45 -0.82 20.34
CA ALA A 470 20.53 -0.88 19.23
C ALA A 470 21.22 -0.66 17.88
N ARG A 471 20.83 -1.48 16.91
CA ARG A 471 21.28 -1.42 15.52
C ARG A 471 20.09 -1.48 14.58
N VAL A 472 19.95 -0.45 13.75
CA VAL A 472 18.91 -0.39 12.74
C VAL A 472 19.23 -1.37 11.62
N ALA A 473 18.25 -2.20 11.29
CA ALA A 473 18.34 -3.29 10.33
C ALA A 473 17.31 -3.13 9.21
N ASP A 474 17.42 -4.01 8.21
CA ASP A 474 16.51 -4.11 7.07
C ASP A 474 16.44 -2.88 6.15
N PHE A 475 17.53 -2.69 5.41
CA PHE A 475 17.63 -1.68 4.36
C PHE A 475 16.94 -2.08 3.05
N GLY A 476 16.03 -3.08 3.05
CA GLY A 476 15.37 -3.59 1.84
C GLY A 476 14.46 -2.59 1.13
N LEU A 477 14.18 -1.44 1.75
CA LEU A 477 13.37 -0.37 1.18
C LEU A 477 14.13 0.94 0.94
N VAL A 478 15.44 1.02 1.22
CA VAL A 478 16.14 2.32 1.24
C VAL A 478 16.01 3.09 -0.07
N LYS A 479 15.94 4.42 0.04
CA LYS A 479 16.04 5.31 -1.13
C LYS A 479 17.02 6.43 -0.87
N GLN A 480 17.80 6.75 -1.89
CA GLN A 480 18.68 7.91 -1.90
C GLN A 480 17.92 9.17 -2.31
N SER A 481 18.25 10.28 -1.66
CA SER A 481 17.78 11.60 -2.05
C SER A 481 18.35 12.02 -3.42
N LYS A 482 17.57 12.82 -4.16
CA LYS A 482 18.00 13.44 -5.43
C LYS A 482 18.44 14.87 -5.16
N GLU A 483 19.60 15.24 -5.67
CA GLU A 483 20.16 16.58 -5.46
C GLU A 483 19.21 17.67 -5.98
N GLY A 484 18.94 18.68 -5.14
CA GLY A 484 18.03 19.79 -5.47
C GLY A 484 16.53 19.53 -5.28
N GLN A 485 16.10 18.35 -4.80
CA GLN A 485 14.68 18.06 -4.53
C GLN A 485 14.36 18.11 -3.03
N SER A 486 13.22 18.73 -2.67
CA SER A 486 12.73 18.82 -1.29
C SER A 486 12.07 17.52 -0.79
N HIS A 487 11.65 16.65 -1.70
CA HIS A 487 11.03 15.36 -1.42
C HIS A 487 11.29 14.40 -2.59
N LEU A 488 11.22 13.11 -2.30
CA LEU A 488 11.25 12.06 -3.31
C LEU A 488 9.83 11.51 -3.50
N THR A 489 9.25 11.68 -4.69
CA THR A 489 7.98 11.02 -5.04
C THR A 489 8.26 9.57 -5.39
N THR A 490 7.74 8.64 -4.58
CA THR A 490 7.95 7.19 -4.77
C THR A 490 6.73 6.39 -4.34
N ARG A 491 6.62 5.14 -4.79
CA ARG A 491 5.58 4.22 -4.34
C ARG A 491 5.61 4.10 -2.82
N VAL A 492 4.43 4.13 -2.19
CA VAL A 492 4.31 3.95 -0.74
C VAL A 492 4.73 2.52 -0.38
N ALA A 493 5.71 2.39 0.51
CA ALA A 493 6.10 1.12 1.11
C ALA A 493 6.55 1.35 2.56
N GLY A 494 6.30 0.37 3.42
CA GLY A 494 6.58 0.43 4.86
C GLY A 494 5.43 -0.18 5.67
N THR A 495 5.54 -0.15 6.99
CA THR A 495 4.59 -0.83 7.88
C THR A 495 3.48 0.11 8.37
N HIS A 496 2.21 -0.30 8.22
CA HIS A 496 1.06 0.45 8.76
C HIS A 496 1.24 0.73 10.26
N GLY A 497 0.88 1.94 10.69
CA GLY A 497 1.13 2.44 12.06
C GLY A 497 2.43 3.24 12.21
N TYR A 498 3.44 2.96 11.38
CA TYR A 498 4.72 3.70 11.36
C TYR A 498 4.86 4.65 10.17
N LEU A 499 3.99 4.53 9.16
CA LEU A 499 4.00 5.37 7.96
C LEU A 499 3.57 6.80 8.27
N ALA A 500 4.39 7.75 7.83
CA ALA A 500 4.07 9.17 7.93
C ALA A 500 2.84 9.53 7.05
N PRO A 501 1.91 10.37 7.55
CA PRO A 501 0.68 10.70 6.83
C PRO A 501 0.89 11.26 5.42
N GLU A 502 1.83 12.19 5.22
CA GLU A 502 2.14 12.78 3.92
C GLU A 502 2.70 11.75 2.94
N TYR A 503 3.46 10.78 3.45
CA TYR A 503 4.05 9.74 2.64
C TYR A 503 2.97 8.73 2.24
N ALA A 504 2.10 8.34 3.17
CA ALA A 504 0.97 7.46 2.91
C ALA A 504 -0.06 8.05 1.94
N LEU A 505 -0.35 9.36 2.05
CA LEU A 505 -1.37 10.04 1.24
C LEU A 505 -0.86 10.47 -0.14
N TYR A 506 0.38 10.96 -0.22
CA TYR A 506 0.88 11.63 -1.42
C TYR A 506 2.13 10.97 -2.02
N GLY A 507 2.68 9.91 -1.39
CA GLY A 507 3.93 9.29 -1.83
C GLY A 507 5.16 10.20 -1.67
N GLN A 508 5.06 11.27 -0.89
CA GLN A 508 6.14 12.23 -0.65
C GLN A 508 7.08 11.73 0.46
N LEU A 509 8.22 11.18 0.07
CA LEU A 509 9.23 10.70 1.00
C LEU A 509 10.26 11.79 1.32
N THR A 510 10.48 12.02 2.61
CA THR A 510 11.48 12.97 3.13
C THR A 510 12.22 12.37 4.33
N GLU A 511 13.27 13.02 4.82
CA GLU A 511 13.91 12.66 6.08
C GLU A 511 12.93 12.72 7.26
N LYS A 512 11.92 13.60 7.18
CA LYS A 512 10.86 13.74 8.20
C LYS A 512 9.89 12.56 8.22
N SER A 513 9.86 11.74 7.18
CA SER A 513 9.08 10.51 7.16
C SER A 513 9.72 9.46 8.07
N ASP A 514 11.05 9.30 8.04
CA ASP A 514 11.78 8.45 8.99
C ASP A 514 11.70 8.99 10.43
N VAL A 515 11.71 10.32 10.61
CA VAL A 515 11.52 10.96 11.93
C VAL A 515 10.15 10.63 12.52
N TYR A 516 9.10 10.57 11.70
CA TYR A 516 7.78 10.16 12.16
C TYR A 516 7.80 8.73 12.70
N SER A 517 8.36 7.79 11.93
CA SER A 517 8.49 6.39 12.35
C SER A 517 9.35 6.23 13.61
N PHE A 518 10.42 7.02 13.73
CA PHE A 518 11.22 7.11 14.96
C PHE A 518 10.39 7.59 16.15
N GLY A 519 9.55 8.63 15.97
CA GLY A 519 8.65 9.11 17.02
C GLY A 519 7.69 8.02 17.51
N VAL A 520 7.14 7.23 16.59
CA VAL A 520 6.30 6.06 16.94
C VAL A 520 7.10 5.05 17.78
N VAL A 521 8.31 4.69 17.36
CA VAL A 521 9.19 3.78 18.12
C VAL A 521 9.51 4.31 19.52
N VAL A 522 9.79 5.62 19.65
CA VAL A 522 10.00 6.24 20.97
C VAL A 522 8.77 6.05 21.85
N LEU A 523 7.56 6.25 21.32
CA LEU A 523 6.33 6.02 22.07
C LEU A 523 6.14 4.55 22.43
N GLU A 524 6.45 3.60 21.55
CA GLU A 524 6.39 2.18 21.89
C GLU A 524 7.33 1.83 23.05
N ILE A 525 8.57 2.35 23.00
CA ILE A 525 9.57 2.14 24.05
C ILE A 525 9.12 2.79 25.37
N MET A 526 8.59 4.01 25.35
CA MET A 526 8.22 4.71 26.58
C MET A 526 6.92 4.21 27.20
N CYS A 527 5.95 3.84 26.36
CA CYS A 527 4.60 3.51 26.80
C CYS A 527 4.36 1.99 26.95
N GLY A 528 5.25 1.15 26.43
CA GLY A 528 5.09 -0.31 26.48
C GLY A 528 3.82 -0.78 25.75
N ARG A 529 3.41 -0.06 24.69
CA ARG A 529 2.24 -0.37 23.86
C ARG A 529 2.65 -0.48 22.40
N LYS A 530 1.98 -1.36 21.63
CA LYS A 530 2.19 -1.49 20.19
C LYS A 530 1.68 -0.26 19.43
N ALA A 531 2.31 0.06 18.31
CA ALA A 531 1.94 1.20 17.46
C ALA A 531 0.47 1.18 17.01
N LEU A 532 -0.07 -0.02 16.78
CA LEU A 532 -1.47 -0.30 16.48
C LEU A 532 -2.01 -1.31 17.49
N ASP A 533 -2.93 -0.89 18.35
CA ASP A 533 -3.63 -1.78 19.26
C ASP A 533 -5.03 -2.13 18.69
N LEU A 534 -5.22 -3.40 18.36
CA LEU A 534 -6.47 -3.97 17.87
C LEU A 534 -7.27 -4.67 18.99
N SER A 535 -6.73 -4.72 20.22
CA SER A 535 -7.19 -5.60 21.30
C SER A 535 -8.04 -4.92 22.38
N SER A 536 -8.41 -3.64 22.20
CA SER A 536 -9.36 -3.00 23.12
C SER A 536 -10.78 -3.55 22.91
N GLY A 537 -11.08 -4.63 23.64
CA GLY A 537 -12.38 -5.30 23.65
C GLY A 537 -13.52 -4.33 23.92
N GLY A 538 -14.30 -4.02 22.87
CA GLY A 538 -15.57 -3.32 22.98
C GLY A 538 -15.75 -2.09 22.06
N SER A 539 -14.71 -1.59 21.38
CA SER A 539 -14.84 -0.48 20.42
C SER A 539 -14.25 -0.84 19.05
N PRO A 540 -14.97 -0.63 17.93
CA PRO A 540 -14.56 -1.09 16.59
C PRO A 540 -13.47 -0.22 15.95
N ARG A 541 -12.60 0.43 16.72
CA ARG A 541 -11.57 1.35 16.19
C ARG A 541 -10.18 0.96 16.67
N ALA A 542 -9.29 0.67 15.71
CA ALA A 542 -7.85 0.60 15.96
C ALA A 542 -7.38 1.95 16.51
N LEU A 543 -6.80 1.96 17.71
CA LEU A 543 -6.24 3.17 18.30
C LEU A 543 -4.74 3.23 17.95
N LEU A 544 -4.33 4.31 17.30
CA LEU A 544 -2.92 4.61 17.07
C LEU A 544 -2.29 5.08 18.39
N ILE A 545 -1.11 4.57 18.71
CA ILE A 545 -0.36 4.99 19.91
C ILE A 545 -0.12 6.50 19.94
N THR A 546 0.04 7.10 18.76
CA THR A 546 0.27 8.54 18.59
C THR A 546 -0.91 9.36 19.06
N ASP A 547 -2.14 8.92 18.81
CA ASP A 547 -3.37 9.64 19.20
C ASP A 547 -3.66 9.48 20.68
N TRP A 548 -3.49 8.26 21.19
CA TRP A 548 -3.60 7.97 22.61
C TRP A 548 -2.59 8.79 23.43
N ALA A 549 -1.30 8.77 23.08
CA ALA A 549 -0.27 9.52 23.81
C ALA A 549 -0.50 11.03 23.76
N TRP A 550 -0.90 11.58 22.60
CA TRP A 550 -1.19 13.01 22.47
C TRP A 550 -2.38 13.44 23.34
N SER A 551 -3.43 12.62 23.42
CA SER A 551 -4.59 12.91 24.27
C SER A 551 -4.22 13.02 25.76
N LEU A 552 -3.34 12.14 26.25
CA LEU A 552 -2.84 12.17 27.62
C LEU A 552 -1.97 13.40 27.88
N VAL A 553 -1.08 13.74 26.95
CA VAL A 553 -0.22 14.93 27.09
C VAL A 553 -1.03 16.21 27.08
N LYS A 554 -2.05 16.34 26.22
CA LYS A 554 -2.95 17.51 26.22
C LYS A 554 -3.79 17.62 27.50
N ALA A 555 -4.11 16.49 28.14
CA ALA A 555 -4.77 16.45 29.43
C ALA A 555 -3.83 16.72 30.63
N GLY A 556 -2.53 16.96 30.39
CA GLY A 556 -1.52 17.14 31.44
C GLY A 556 -1.14 15.86 32.17
N LYS A 557 -1.47 14.70 31.61
CA LYS A 557 -1.32 13.36 32.21
C LYS A 557 -0.20 12.55 31.57
N VAL A 558 0.96 13.18 31.35
CA VAL A 558 2.11 12.55 30.66
C VAL A 558 2.60 11.31 31.42
N GLU A 559 2.57 11.33 32.74
CA GLU A 559 2.98 10.20 33.58
C GLU A 559 2.11 8.95 33.36
N GLU A 560 0.81 9.11 33.09
CA GLU A 560 -0.10 7.99 32.79
C GLU A 560 0.24 7.30 31.45
N ALA A 561 1.02 7.96 30.58
CA ALA A 561 1.47 7.37 29.33
C ALA A 561 2.65 6.40 29.50
N LEU A 562 3.41 6.50 30.61
CA LEU A 562 4.61 5.68 30.82
C LEU A 562 4.25 4.22 31.13
N ASP A 563 5.09 3.31 30.65
CA ASP A 563 4.99 1.88 30.95
C ASP A 563 5.11 1.63 32.47
N ALA A 564 4.19 0.83 33.01
CA ALA A 564 4.18 0.45 34.42
C ALA A 564 5.51 -0.17 34.89
N SER A 565 6.25 -0.87 34.03
CA SER A 565 7.56 -1.43 34.35
C SER A 565 8.64 -0.37 34.61
N LEU A 566 8.52 0.82 34.00
CA LEU A 566 9.41 1.96 34.25
C LEU A 566 9.13 2.63 35.60
N LEU A 567 7.88 2.56 36.06
CA LEU A 567 7.45 3.12 37.35
C LEU A 567 7.84 2.23 38.54
N ARG A 568 8.08 0.93 38.32
CA ARG A 568 8.37 -0.05 39.38
C ARG A 568 9.86 -0.15 39.77
N CYS A 569 10.79 0.27 38.90
CA CYS A 569 12.25 0.13 39.12
C CYS A 569 12.92 1.40 39.70
N GLY A 570 12.20 2.18 40.50
CA GLY A 570 12.74 3.40 41.11
C GLY A 570 13.72 3.12 42.25
N ASP A 571 14.96 2.76 41.95
CA ASP A 571 16.03 2.77 42.94
C ASP A 571 16.31 4.21 43.40
N SER A 572 16.29 4.37 44.72
CA SER A 572 16.32 5.64 45.45
C SER A 572 17.73 6.28 45.44
N SER A 573 18.20 6.73 44.28
CA SER A 573 19.40 7.57 44.23
C SER A 573 19.31 8.69 43.17
N ASN A 574 19.11 9.91 43.67
CA ASN A 574 19.41 11.21 43.09
C ASN A 574 19.38 11.38 41.55
N SER A 575 18.28 11.94 41.07
CA SER A 575 18.08 12.83 39.90
C SER A 575 16.63 12.63 39.48
N ASN A 576 15.89 13.66 39.05
CA ASN A 576 14.46 13.55 38.76
C ASN A 576 14.23 12.68 37.49
N PRO A 577 14.04 11.34 37.58
CA PRO A 577 14.07 10.46 36.41
C PRO A 577 12.78 10.65 35.60
N LYS A 578 11.70 11.05 36.29
CA LYS A 578 10.37 11.27 35.76
C LYS A 578 10.33 12.42 34.76
N GLY A 579 10.85 13.60 35.13
CA GLY A 579 10.91 14.74 34.19
C GLY A 579 11.75 14.43 32.94
N ILE A 580 12.80 13.61 33.08
CA ILE A 580 13.59 13.13 31.93
C ILE A 580 12.77 12.14 31.09
N MET A 581 12.02 11.22 31.70
CA MET A 581 11.14 10.28 30.97
C MET A 581 10.02 11.01 30.23
N GLU A 582 9.36 11.99 30.87
CA GLU A 582 8.33 12.82 30.25
C GLU A 582 8.86 13.54 29.00
N ARG A 583 10.07 14.08 29.09
CA ARG A 583 10.76 14.71 27.95
C ARG A 583 10.88 13.77 26.75
N PHE A 584 11.15 12.48 26.95
CA PHE A 584 11.22 11.50 25.86
C PHE A 584 9.86 11.27 25.21
N VAL A 585 8.77 11.22 26.01
CA VAL A 585 7.40 11.12 25.49
C VAL A 585 7.04 12.36 24.65
N LEU A 586 7.38 13.55 25.14
CA LEU A 586 7.13 14.82 24.42
C LEU A 586 7.88 14.87 23.08
N VAL A 587 9.17 14.48 23.06
CA VAL A 587 9.94 14.39 21.81
C VAL A 587 9.33 13.34 20.87
N GLY A 588 8.91 12.19 21.38
CA GLY A 588 8.23 11.15 20.60
C GLY A 588 6.97 11.68 19.90
N ILE A 589 6.13 12.43 20.62
CA ILE A 589 4.91 13.06 20.07
C ILE A 589 5.24 14.11 19.01
N LEU A 590 6.27 14.93 19.26
CA LEU A 590 6.69 15.98 18.33
C LEU A 590 7.28 15.37 17.04
N CYS A 591 8.09 14.32 17.16
CA CYS A 591 8.59 13.54 16.03
C CYS A 591 7.44 12.88 15.24
N ALA A 592 6.45 12.32 15.93
CA ALA A 592 5.27 11.71 15.33
C ALA A 592 4.11 12.70 15.06
N HIS A 593 4.41 13.99 14.87
CA HIS A 593 3.37 14.98 14.61
C HIS A 593 2.77 14.82 13.20
N VAL A 594 1.46 15.04 13.03
CA VAL A 594 0.79 14.85 11.72
C VAL A 594 1.32 15.82 10.66
N MET A 595 1.57 17.08 11.03
CA MET A 595 2.14 18.09 10.14
C MET A 595 3.67 17.99 10.05
N VAL A 596 4.18 17.82 8.83
CA VAL A 596 5.62 17.69 8.51
C VAL A 596 6.44 18.88 9.00
N ALA A 597 5.91 20.11 8.83
CA ALA A 597 6.59 21.35 9.19
C ALA A 597 6.88 21.47 10.70
N LEU A 598 6.09 20.79 11.53
CA LEU A 598 6.22 20.82 12.99
C LEU A 598 7.14 19.72 13.53
N ARG A 599 7.51 18.73 12.70
CA ARG A 599 8.45 17.69 13.10
C ARG A 599 9.88 18.26 13.14
N PRO A 600 10.67 17.99 14.19
CA PRO A 600 12.08 18.32 14.18
C PRO A 600 12.84 17.49 13.14
N THR A 601 14.06 17.89 12.81
CA THR A 601 15.01 16.96 12.19
C THR A 601 15.52 15.98 13.24
N ILE A 602 16.07 14.83 12.83
CA ILE A 602 16.60 13.87 13.80
C ILE A 602 17.75 14.45 14.65
N LEU A 603 18.54 15.38 14.11
CA LEU A 603 19.58 16.09 14.86
C LEU A 603 19.00 17.00 15.95
N VAL A 604 17.91 17.72 15.63
CA VAL A 604 17.21 18.56 16.62
C VAL A 604 16.55 17.69 17.67
N ALA A 605 15.92 16.57 17.27
CA ALA A 605 15.35 15.60 18.19
C ALA A 605 16.42 15.01 19.12
N LEU A 606 17.62 14.70 18.62
CA LEU A 606 18.73 14.20 19.43
C LEU A 606 19.13 15.20 20.51
N LYS A 607 19.33 16.48 20.16
CA LYS A 607 19.62 17.55 21.13
C LYS A 607 18.48 17.73 22.14
N MET A 608 17.23 17.59 21.70
CA MET A 608 16.07 17.55 22.59
C MET A 608 16.03 16.28 23.46
N LEU A 609 16.66 15.17 23.10
CA LEU A 609 16.73 14.00 23.99
C LEU A 609 17.91 14.10 24.97
N GLU A 610 19.02 14.71 24.55
CA GLU A 610 20.25 14.87 25.34
C GLU A 610 20.08 15.86 26.50
N GLY A 611 19.23 16.87 26.35
CA GLY A 611 19.07 17.93 27.35
C GLY A 611 19.41 19.32 26.81
N ASP A 612 20.12 19.37 25.69
CA ASP A 612 20.77 20.58 25.15
C ASP A 612 19.80 21.67 24.69
N ILE A 613 18.58 21.29 24.28
CA ILE A 613 17.54 22.22 23.81
C ILE A 613 16.22 21.89 24.52
N GLU A 614 15.48 22.90 24.96
CA GLU A 614 14.14 22.67 25.53
C GLU A 614 13.14 22.14 24.51
N VAL A 615 12.22 21.29 24.95
CA VAL A 615 11.15 20.78 24.10
C VAL A 615 10.08 21.88 23.98
N PRO A 616 9.73 22.34 22.78
CA PRO A 616 8.70 23.36 22.62
C PRO A 616 7.34 22.82 23.08
N PRO A 617 6.39 23.72 23.43
CA PRO A 617 5.02 23.32 23.69
C PRO A 617 4.47 22.47 22.55
N ILE A 618 3.86 21.34 22.89
CA ILE A 618 3.34 20.40 21.88
C ILE A 618 2.25 21.09 21.07
N PRO A 619 2.42 21.22 19.74
CA PRO A 619 1.42 21.84 18.88
C PRO A 619 0.10 21.06 18.87
N ASP A 620 -0.99 21.78 18.60
CA ASP A 620 -2.28 21.16 18.37
C ASP A 620 -2.29 20.40 17.04
N ARG A 621 -2.93 19.23 17.05
CA ARG A 621 -3.13 18.46 15.83
C ARG A 621 -4.35 18.98 15.09
N PRO A 622 -4.30 19.08 13.74
CA PRO A 622 -5.52 19.24 12.95
C PRO A 622 -6.45 18.08 13.31
N MET A 623 -7.68 18.39 13.75
CA MET A 623 -8.62 17.33 14.12
C MET A 623 -8.84 16.41 12.92
N PRO A 624 -8.68 15.08 13.07
CA PRO A 624 -9.13 14.15 12.06
C PRO A 624 -10.63 14.36 11.85
N LEU A 625 -11.08 14.41 10.60
CA LEU A 625 -12.50 14.35 10.25
C LEU A 625 -13.05 12.98 10.72
N GLY A 626 -13.36 12.84 12.01
CA GLY A 626 -13.86 11.60 12.60
C GLY A 626 -13.60 11.31 14.09
N HIS A 627 -12.98 12.20 14.89
CA HIS A 627 -12.73 11.89 16.31
C HIS A 627 -13.93 12.26 17.23
N PRO A 628 -14.45 11.34 18.09
CA PRO A 628 -15.64 11.53 18.91
C PRO A 628 -15.44 12.35 20.20
N SER A 629 -14.55 13.34 20.21
CA SER A 629 -14.33 14.23 21.38
C SER A 629 -15.51 15.17 21.67
N PHE A 630 -16.60 15.08 20.91
CA PHE A 630 -17.81 15.91 21.04
C PHE A 630 -18.97 15.24 21.81
N HIS A 631 -18.75 14.07 22.41
CA HIS A 631 -19.76 13.42 23.25
C HIS A 631 -19.21 13.10 24.64
N ALA A 632 -18.84 14.12 25.40
CA ALA A 632 -18.96 14.13 26.85
C ALA A 632 -18.99 15.58 27.36
N ASP A 633 -20.03 15.86 28.15
CA ASP A 633 -20.28 17.03 29.00
C ASP A 633 -20.64 18.36 28.32
N GLY A 634 -21.95 18.55 28.20
CA GLY A 634 -22.56 19.86 28.06
C GLY A 634 -22.25 20.72 29.27
N ASN A 635 -21.29 21.63 29.14
CA ASN A 635 -21.35 23.01 29.61
C ASN A 635 -20.00 23.69 29.36
N ASN A 636 -20.06 24.75 28.55
CA ASN A 636 -19.12 25.87 28.37
C ASN A 636 -18.62 26.02 26.94
N PHE A 637 -19.44 26.73 26.16
CA PHE A 637 -18.95 27.57 25.08
C PHE A 637 -17.91 28.56 25.61
N SER A 638 -16.69 28.48 25.09
CA SER A 638 -15.80 29.62 24.98
C SER A 638 -15.14 29.57 23.61
N ILE A 639 -15.82 30.19 22.64
CA ILE A 639 -15.21 30.61 21.39
C ILE A 639 -14.19 31.67 21.76
N SER A 640 -12.92 31.47 21.40
CA SER A 640 -11.95 32.55 21.35
C SER A 640 -11.33 32.64 19.95
N PRO A 641 -10.99 33.87 19.52
CA PRO A 641 -11.06 34.29 18.13
C PRO A 641 -9.67 34.32 17.50
N ALA A 642 -9.49 33.58 16.41
CA ALA A 642 -8.27 33.67 15.59
C ALA A 642 -8.53 33.72 14.08
N LEU A 643 -9.79 33.97 13.67
CA LEU A 643 -10.18 34.09 12.25
C LEU A 643 -11.12 35.28 11.98
N SER A 644 -11.00 36.36 12.76
CA SER A 644 -11.46 37.68 12.34
C SER A 644 -10.26 38.63 12.31
N GLY A 645 -9.56 38.62 11.18
CA GLY A 645 -8.49 39.56 10.86
C GLY A 645 -8.56 39.83 9.36
N ASP A 646 -8.78 41.08 9.01
CA ASP A 646 -9.38 41.54 7.76
C ASP A 646 -8.72 41.05 6.46
N GLN A 647 -9.60 40.67 5.55
CA GLN A 647 -9.35 40.50 4.13
C GLN A 647 -9.29 41.89 3.47
N LYS A 648 -8.14 42.58 3.53
CA LYS A 648 -7.76 43.68 2.62
C LYS A 648 -6.28 44.03 2.80
N TYR A 649 -5.57 44.21 1.69
CA TYR A 649 -4.13 44.51 1.53
C TYR A 649 -3.16 43.32 1.54
N PHE A 650 -3.06 42.62 0.39
CA PHE A 650 -1.75 42.26 -0.18
C PHE A 650 -1.93 41.84 -1.66
N LEU A 651 -2.37 42.80 -2.48
CA LEU A 651 -2.35 42.67 -3.93
C LEU A 651 -2.07 44.05 -4.52
N GLU A 652 -0.86 44.55 -4.25
CA GLU A 652 -0.21 45.63 -5.00
C GLU A 652 1.27 45.67 -4.62
N THR A 653 2.14 46.07 -5.55
CA THR A 653 3.61 46.21 -5.43
C THR A 653 4.49 45.01 -5.83
N CYS A 654 4.31 44.52 -7.07
CA CYS A 654 5.43 43.98 -7.87
C CYS A 654 5.51 44.76 -9.19
N LEU A 655 5.81 46.06 -9.12
CA LEU A 655 6.34 46.87 -10.22
C LEU A 655 7.09 48.09 -9.65
N GLY A 656 8.42 48.10 -9.79
CA GLY A 656 9.19 49.32 -10.07
C GLY A 656 10.13 49.89 -9.00
N LYS A 657 11.40 50.00 -9.42
CA LYS A 657 12.53 50.81 -8.89
C LYS A 657 13.29 50.12 -7.74
N HIS A 658 14.58 49.80 -7.82
CA HIS A 658 15.69 50.25 -8.68
C HIS A 658 16.44 49.07 -9.30
#